data_AF-A0A971LH71-F1
#
_entry.id   AF-A0A971LH71-F1
#
_cell.length_a   1.000
_cell.length_b   1.000
_cell.length_c   1.000
_cell.angle_alpha   90.00
_cell.angle_beta   90.00
_cell.angle_gamma   90.00
#
_symmetry.space_group_name_H-M   'P 1'
#
loop_
_entity.id
_entity.type
_entity.pdbx_description
1 polymer ?
#
loop_
_entity_poly.entity_id
_entity_poly.type
_entity_poly.pdbx_seq_one_letter_code
_entity_poly.pdbx_strand_id
1 'polypeptide(L)'
;TSINVSEVIQKRLLSKTDEGVDEMVRLYHQHENNFGTLFGFTGGARNYKHYGDRDEFIQTYPFVPYQFDLFQLAIQSLSSHNAFEGRHSSVGERSMLAVFQEVAKSIAEMEIGRIATFDQMFEGIKSSIKTQVQKSITAAENQLGRGFELRILKILFLMKYLRDEFKTTVDNITVLMIERFDEDIISLKKKVEQALNVLEQQTYIRRNGQLYEFLTDEEKDIEQEIKITSVDHSAVMDALGKLIFERVLRTRRIHYEANGQDYPYTQKLDDRQIGREQELSIHVISPFHEHASDIETLSMQSTGRDELLVVMPVDPRLMQDMLTYKQTEKYINQHFTASQQDSVKRILTDKASRNQDRLADLELNVKSLLGKAELYISANRIEIAAEDAQTRINKAFQQLISKVYPNLRMLQGITYSENRLGEIIREYRDGLLFAEDTALTEAEQEMLAYINMNRNTGIRTTVKAVNDRFSRKPYGWYYAAIICILAKLCARGKVEMRSDGNLLEDDKLEQALKNSQGHGNIILEPQIEFSTAQIRKAKQFSEEYFNTPPIATEAKALGKEIAERFNKFASDLDQFIMQENIFPFVSLLKPTRDEIKGLHGKSYTWYLTDLIDDEDRWLDYRTNTIDKIIKFINSEQGTIYRDAKTYLMQQANNFSYLPDRSDEEIIREQINDQECFRKNQMLQVKGRLEVLKKQIQTSLDNEKKKFENAIGTIRQEIKSIENYDQLDDDKASLINTFFGSKEKTIENELSIPVIREQLRQLIDYDLVELKNR
;
A
#
# COMPACT_ATOMS: atom_id res chain seq x y z
N THR A 1 -31.17 -43.06 -62.61
CA THR A 1 -31.03 -42.35 -63.89
C THR A 1 -32.38 -41.71 -64.18
N SER A 2 -32.64 -40.55 -63.58
CA SER A 2 -33.88 -39.77 -63.78
C SER A 2 -33.81 -39.11 -65.14
N ILE A 3 -34.85 -39.26 -65.92
CA ILE A 3 -35.09 -38.43 -67.10
C ILE A 3 -35.21 -36.98 -66.59
N ASN A 4 -34.45 -36.06 -67.16
CA ASN A 4 -34.31 -34.68 -66.68
C ASN A 4 -35.72 -34.04 -66.56
N VAL A 5 -36.21 -33.76 -65.36
CA VAL A 5 -37.60 -33.29 -65.13
C VAL A 5 -37.88 -31.99 -65.88
N SER A 6 -36.85 -31.16 -66.04
CA SER A 6 -36.83 -29.97 -66.88
C SER A 6 -37.20 -30.29 -68.34
N GLU A 7 -36.60 -31.31 -68.97
CA GLU A 7 -36.92 -31.72 -70.35
C GLU A 7 -38.38 -32.18 -70.50
N VAL A 8 -38.91 -32.85 -69.46
CA VAL A 8 -40.32 -33.28 -69.45
C VAL A 8 -41.25 -32.07 -69.39
N ILE A 9 -40.95 -31.08 -68.56
CA ILE A 9 -41.73 -29.83 -68.46
C ILE A 9 -41.65 -29.05 -69.78
N GLN A 10 -40.44 -28.88 -70.33
CA GLN A 10 -40.22 -28.20 -71.62
C GLN A 10 -41.09 -28.81 -72.72
N LYS A 11 -41.01 -30.14 -72.91
CA LYS A 11 -41.74 -30.83 -74.00
C LYS A 11 -43.24 -30.95 -73.77
N ARG A 12 -43.69 -31.21 -72.53
CA ARG A 12 -45.11 -31.52 -72.26
C ARG A 12 -45.95 -30.30 -71.93
N LEU A 13 -45.35 -29.24 -71.37
CA LEU A 13 -46.06 -28.07 -70.89
C LEU A 13 -45.74 -26.81 -71.70
N LEU A 14 -44.49 -26.65 -72.14
CA LEU A 14 -43.98 -25.38 -72.65
C LEU A 14 -43.76 -25.36 -74.17
N SER A 15 -44.05 -26.44 -74.88
CA SER A 15 -43.98 -26.48 -76.35
C SER A 15 -44.78 -25.32 -76.95
N LYS A 16 -44.12 -24.54 -77.82
CA LYS A 16 -44.69 -23.34 -78.45
C LYS A 16 -45.31 -23.68 -79.80
N THR A 17 -46.28 -22.88 -80.24
CA THR A 17 -46.70 -22.86 -81.65
C THR A 17 -45.65 -22.14 -82.49
N ASP A 18 -45.68 -22.33 -83.81
CA ASP A 18 -44.72 -21.69 -84.71
C ASP A 18 -44.74 -20.16 -84.57
N GLU A 19 -45.92 -19.54 -84.43
CA GLU A 19 -46.05 -18.10 -84.18
C GLU A 19 -45.46 -17.68 -82.82
N GLY A 20 -45.63 -18.52 -81.80
CA GLY A 20 -45.08 -18.30 -80.48
C GLY A 20 -43.55 -18.38 -80.46
N VAL A 21 -42.96 -19.25 -81.27
CA VAL A 21 -41.50 -19.33 -81.43
C VAL A 21 -40.95 -18.01 -81.97
N ASP A 22 -41.56 -17.46 -83.03
CA ASP A 22 -41.12 -16.18 -83.62
C ASP A 22 -41.19 -15.02 -82.62
N GLU A 23 -42.21 -15.00 -81.77
CA GLU A 23 -42.35 -13.98 -80.72
C GLU A 23 -41.30 -14.13 -79.61
N MET A 24 -41.01 -15.36 -79.19
CA MET A 24 -39.95 -15.63 -78.22
C MET A 24 -38.56 -15.27 -78.77
N VAL A 25 -38.29 -15.50 -80.06
CA VAL A 25 -37.03 -15.11 -80.69
C VAL A 25 -36.83 -13.59 -80.65
N ARG A 26 -37.89 -12.81 -80.95
CA ARG A 26 -37.85 -11.34 -80.83
C ARG A 26 -37.56 -10.90 -79.41
N LEU A 27 -38.24 -11.49 -78.43
CA LEU A 27 -38.07 -11.18 -77.01
C LEU A 27 -36.66 -11.54 -76.52
N TYR A 28 -36.10 -12.67 -76.97
CA TYR A 28 -34.73 -13.08 -76.66
C TYR A 28 -33.71 -12.04 -77.11
N HIS A 29 -33.73 -11.64 -78.39
CA HIS A 29 -32.77 -10.66 -78.92
C HIS A 29 -32.90 -9.27 -78.27
N GLN A 30 -34.09 -8.91 -77.80
CA GLN A 30 -34.31 -7.66 -77.08
C GLN A 30 -33.63 -7.65 -75.70
N HIS A 31 -33.54 -8.80 -75.02
CA HIS A 31 -33.16 -8.88 -73.61
C HIS A 31 -31.96 -9.80 -73.29
N GLU A 32 -31.36 -10.48 -74.28
CA GLU A 32 -30.26 -11.46 -74.06
C GLU A 32 -29.08 -10.88 -73.28
N ASN A 33 -28.72 -9.62 -73.54
CA ASN A 33 -27.64 -8.92 -72.85
C ASN A 33 -27.95 -8.61 -71.37
N ASN A 34 -29.23 -8.61 -70.98
CA ASN A 34 -29.66 -8.27 -69.62
C ASN A 34 -29.74 -9.52 -68.72
N PHE A 35 -29.80 -10.74 -69.27
CA PHE A 35 -30.06 -11.96 -68.47
C PHE A 35 -29.02 -12.20 -67.38
N GLY A 36 -27.73 -11.96 -67.66
CA GLY A 36 -26.67 -12.12 -66.66
C GLY A 36 -26.80 -11.12 -65.49
N THR A 37 -27.33 -9.92 -65.76
CA THR A 37 -27.56 -8.89 -64.73
C THR A 37 -28.83 -9.17 -63.93
N LEU A 38 -29.90 -9.62 -64.59
CA LEU A 38 -31.19 -9.91 -63.96
C LEU A 38 -31.13 -11.17 -63.09
N PHE A 39 -30.48 -12.24 -63.56
CA PHE A 39 -30.56 -13.56 -62.94
C PHE A 39 -29.24 -14.01 -62.28
N GLY A 40 -28.38 -13.06 -61.92
CA GLY A 40 -27.12 -13.31 -61.23
C GLY A 40 -27.30 -13.46 -59.71
N PHE A 41 -27.03 -14.66 -59.18
CA PHE A 41 -26.98 -14.89 -57.74
C PHE A 41 -25.58 -14.64 -57.16
N THR A 42 -25.51 -14.20 -55.91
CA THR A 42 -24.25 -13.91 -55.21
C THR A 42 -24.10 -14.76 -53.94
N GLY A 43 -22.87 -15.18 -53.62
CA GLY A 43 -22.53 -15.77 -52.32
C GLY A 43 -23.05 -17.19 -52.02
N GLY A 44 -23.56 -17.92 -53.02
CA GLY A 44 -23.99 -19.33 -52.88
C GLY A 44 -22.87 -20.34 -53.17
N ALA A 45 -23.00 -21.57 -52.64
CA ALA A 45 -22.07 -22.67 -52.94
C ALA A 45 -22.29 -23.26 -54.35
N ARG A 46 -23.46 -23.03 -54.95
CA ARG A 46 -23.87 -23.55 -56.25
C ARG A 46 -24.13 -22.42 -57.23
N ASN A 47 -23.63 -22.56 -58.45
CA ASN A 47 -23.96 -21.67 -59.56
C ASN A 47 -25.28 -22.10 -60.18
N TYR A 48 -26.26 -21.19 -60.14
CA TYR A 48 -27.56 -21.38 -60.75
C TYR A 48 -27.56 -20.86 -62.19
N LYS A 49 -28.09 -21.67 -63.12
CA LYS A 49 -28.11 -21.32 -64.55
C LYS A 49 -29.23 -20.32 -64.85
N HIS A 50 -28.92 -19.31 -65.65
CA HIS A 50 -29.93 -18.54 -66.38
C HIS A 50 -30.07 -19.10 -67.80
N TYR A 51 -30.78 -18.41 -68.69
CA TYR A 51 -30.89 -18.77 -70.11
C TYR A 51 -29.50 -18.84 -70.75
N GLY A 52 -29.10 -20.00 -71.27
CA GLY A 52 -27.81 -20.21 -71.91
C GLY A 52 -27.81 -19.75 -73.36
N ASP A 53 -28.83 -20.15 -74.13
CA ASP A 53 -28.99 -19.76 -75.53
C ASP A 53 -30.46 -19.49 -75.89
N ARG A 54 -30.68 -19.08 -77.14
CA ARG A 54 -31.99 -18.79 -77.70
C ARG A 54 -32.94 -19.99 -77.63
N ASP A 55 -32.43 -21.18 -77.92
CA ASP A 55 -33.26 -22.38 -77.99
C ASP A 55 -33.70 -22.81 -76.58
N GLU A 56 -32.82 -22.71 -75.58
CA GLU A 56 -33.15 -22.91 -74.17
C GLU A 56 -34.17 -21.87 -73.67
N PHE A 57 -34.03 -20.59 -74.07
CA PHE A 57 -35.01 -19.55 -73.76
C PHE A 57 -36.42 -19.90 -74.27
N ILE A 58 -36.54 -20.28 -75.55
CA ILE A 58 -37.82 -20.66 -76.17
C ILE A 58 -38.44 -21.87 -75.45
N GLN A 59 -37.62 -22.85 -75.08
CA GLN A 59 -38.07 -24.08 -74.44
C GLN A 59 -38.50 -23.88 -72.98
N THR A 60 -37.93 -22.90 -72.28
CA THR A 60 -38.14 -22.72 -70.83
C THR A 60 -39.07 -21.55 -70.47
N TYR A 61 -39.21 -20.55 -71.34
CA TYR A 61 -40.15 -19.43 -71.10
C TYR A 61 -41.58 -19.94 -70.84
N PRO A 62 -42.29 -19.43 -69.82
CA PRO A 62 -42.02 -18.24 -69.00
C PRO A 62 -41.21 -18.48 -67.70
N PHE A 63 -40.55 -19.63 -67.59
CA PHE A 63 -39.69 -19.96 -66.45
C PHE A 63 -38.22 -19.69 -66.76
N VAL A 64 -37.43 -19.45 -65.73
CA VAL A 64 -35.98 -19.28 -65.83
C VAL A 64 -35.29 -20.59 -65.43
N PRO A 65 -34.21 -21.05 -66.11
CA PRO A 65 -33.61 -22.35 -65.84
C PRO A 65 -33.28 -22.66 -64.37
N TYR A 66 -32.82 -21.67 -63.59
CA TYR A 66 -32.54 -21.88 -62.16
C TYR A 66 -33.76 -22.36 -61.36
N GLN A 67 -34.97 -22.02 -61.79
CA GLN A 67 -36.20 -22.28 -61.04
C GLN A 67 -36.46 -23.78 -60.95
N PHE A 68 -36.10 -24.56 -61.97
CA PHE A 68 -36.26 -26.03 -61.94
C PHE A 68 -35.37 -26.66 -60.87
N ASP A 69 -34.07 -26.36 -60.92
CA ASP A 69 -33.08 -26.90 -59.99
C ASP A 69 -33.32 -26.41 -58.55
N LEU A 70 -33.57 -25.10 -58.39
CA LEU A 70 -33.79 -24.49 -57.08
C LEU A 70 -35.07 -25.02 -56.42
N PHE A 71 -36.15 -25.16 -57.19
CA PHE A 71 -37.39 -25.72 -56.68
C PHE A 71 -37.25 -27.20 -56.33
N GLN A 72 -36.53 -27.99 -57.13
CA GLN A 72 -36.24 -29.39 -56.80
C GLN A 72 -35.53 -29.51 -55.45
N LEU A 73 -34.50 -28.69 -55.23
CA LEU A 73 -33.78 -28.65 -53.97
C LEU A 73 -34.69 -28.21 -52.81
N ALA A 74 -35.50 -27.17 -53.02
CA ALA A 74 -36.42 -26.66 -52.00
C ALA A 74 -37.36 -27.75 -51.52
N ILE A 75 -37.96 -28.48 -52.45
CA ILE A 75 -38.89 -29.57 -52.17
C ILE A 75 -38.23 -30.75 -51.46
N GLN A 76 -37.02 -31.14 -51.88
CA GLN A 76 -36.24 -32.18 -51.22
C GLN A 76 -35.91 -31.81 -49.77
N SER A 77 -35.49 -30.57 -49.54
CA SER A 77 -35.15 -30.06 -48.19
C SER A 77 -36.39 -29.94 -47.30
N LEU A 78 -37.50 -29.42 -47.81
CA LEU A 78 -38.78 -29.37 -47.08
C LEU A 78 -39.28 -30.77 -46.72
N SER A 79 -39.11 -31.75 -47.62
CA SER A 79 -39.47 -33.15 -47.37
C SER A 79 -38.59 -33.80 -46.30
N SER A 80 -37.27 -33.60 -46.32
CA SER A 80 -36.37 -34.15 -45.30
C SER A 80 -36.65 -33.59 -43.90
N HIS A 81 -37.17 -32.36 -43.84
CA HIS A 81 -37.61 -31.68 -42.62
C HIS A 81 -39.11 -31.89 -42.30
N ASN A 82 -39.76 -32.90 -42.87
CA ASN A 82 -41.15 -33.28 -42.59
C ASN A 82 -42.17 -32.13 -42.80
N ALA A 83 -42.01 -31.27 -43.80
CA ALA A 83 -42.96 -30.18 -44.06
C ALA A 83 -44.23 -30.64 -44.82
N PHE A 84 -44.25 -31.84 -45.41
CA PHE A 84 -45.37 -32.38 -46.19
C PHE A 84 -46.25 -33.36 -45.38
N GLU A 85 -47.50 -33.54 -45.82
CA GLU A 85 -48.46 -34.48 -45.21
C GLU A 85 -48.15 -35.95 -45.62
N GLY A 86 -47.98 -36.83 -44.62
CA GLY A 86 -47.69 -38.27 -44.80
C GLY A 86 -46.20 -38.64 -44.97
N ARG A 87 -45.84 -39.91 -44.69
CA ARG A 87 -44.47 -40.47 -44.89
C ARG A 87 -44.20 -40.88 -46.35
N HIS A 88 -44.77 -40.18 -47.32
CA HIS A 88 -44.71 -40.61 -48.72
C HIS A 88 -43.57 -39.92 -49.47
N SER A 89 -42.60 -40.76 -49.86
CA SER A 89 -41.53 -40.58 -50.85
C SER A 89 -42.01 -40.25 -52.27
N SER A 90 -43.22 -39.72 -52.43
CA SER A 90 -43.85 -39.38 -53.71
C SER A 90 -43.75 -37.88 -54.04
N VAL A 91 -42.78 -37.18 -53.46
CA VAL A 91 -42.44 -35.82 -53.88
C VAL A 91 -41.43 -35.86 -55.05
N GLY A 92 -41.71 -36.72 -56.02
CA GLY A 92 -40.90 -36.96 -57.22
C GLY A 92 -41.32 -36.09 -58.41
N GLU A 93 -40.94 -36.53 -59.61
CA GLU A 93 -41.09 -35.81 -60.89
C GLU A 93 -42.54 -35.41 -61.24
N ARG A 94 -43.54 -36.20 -60.81
CA ARG A 94 -44.97 -35.91 -61.06
C ARG A 94 -45.50 -34.72 -60.26
N SER A 95 -45.01 -34.51 -59.04
CA SER A 95 -45.40 -33.36 -58.22
C SER A 95 -44.81 -32.07 -58.75
N MET A 96 -43.58 -32.11 -59.28
CA MET A 96 -42.95 -30.96 -59.92
C MET A 96 -43.70 -30.52 -61.18
N LEU A 97 -44.04 -31.45 -62.08
CA LEU A 97 -44.80 -31.13 -63.30
C LEU A 97 -46.16 -30.48 -62.99
N ALA A 98 -46.86 -30.97 -61.96
CA ALA A 98 -48.15 -30.40 -61.54
C ALA A 98 -48.01 -28.94 -61.07
N VAL A 99 -46.99 -28.64 -60.25
CA VAL A 99 -46.73 -27.28 -59.75
C VAL A 99 -46.42 -26.33 -60.91
N PHE A 100 -45.48 -26.69 -61.79
CA PHE A 100 -45.13 -25.85 -62.94
C PHE A 100 -46.33 -25.67 -63.88
N GLN A 101 -47.18 -26.69 -64.04
CA GLN A 101 -48.42 -26.58 -64.80
C GLN A 101 -49.39 -25.58 -64.17
N GLU A 102 -49.55 -25.61 -62.85
CA GLU A 102 -50.43 -24.69 -62.12
C GLU A 102 -49.93 -23.25 -62.20
N VAL A 103 -48.63 -23.05 -62.04
CA VAL A 103 -48.00 -21.73 -62.21
C VAL A 103 -48.18 -21.23 -63.65
N ALA A 104 -47.91 -22.07 -64.66
CA ALA A 104 -48.09 -21.70 -66.07
C ALA A 104 -49.54 -21.31 -66.38
N LYS A 105 -50.53 -22.02 -65.82
CA LYS A 105 -51.94 -21.66 -65.95
C LYS A 105 -52.26 -20.32 -65.28
N SER A 106 -51.65 -20.03 -64.12
CA SER A 106 -51.89 -18.78 -63.38
C SER A 106 -51.39 -17.52 -64.11
N ILE A 107 -50.38 -17.68 -64.97
CA ILE A 107 -49.80 -16.59 -65.77
C ILE A 107 -50.18 -16.65 -67.25
N ALA A 108 -51.03 -17.59 -67.66
CA ALA A 108 -51.37 -17.82 -69.06
C ALA A 108 -52.05 -16.63 -69.75
N GLU A 109 -52.80 -15.82 -68.99
CA GLU A 109 -53.50 -14.62 -69.50
C GLU A 109 -52.65 -13.34 -69.41
N MET A 110 -51.42 -13.43 -68.91
CA MET A 110 -50.54 -12.27 -68.78
C MET A 110 -49.86 -11.91 -70.12
N GLU A 111 -49.45 -10.64 -70.25
CA GLU A 111 -48.70 -10.17 -71.41
C GLU A 111 -47.38 -10.94 -71.60
N ILE A 112 -47.03 -11.17 -72.87
CA ILE A 112 -45.75 -11.78 -73.25
C ILE A 112 -44.60 -10.84 -72.83
N GLY A 113 -43.54 -11.41 -72.24
CA GLY A 113 -42.50 -10.68 -71.53
C GLY A 113 -42.58 -10.80 -70.00
N ARG A 114 -43.67 -11.39 -69.48
CA ARG A 114 -43.82 -11.72 -68.06
C ARG A 114 -43.14 -13.05 -67.71
N ILE A 115 -42.54 -13.08 -66.53
CA ILE A 115 -41.82 -14.24 -65.99
C ILE A 115 -42.55 -14.76 -64.75
N ALA A 116 -42.59 -16.07 -64.58
CA ALA A 116 -43.07 -16.67 -63.34
C ALA A 116 -42.13 -16.30 -62.18
N THR A 117 -42.64 -15.65 -61.14
CA THR A 117 -41.87 -15.38 -59.93
C THR A 117 -41.82 -16.60 -59.02
N PHE A 118 -40.75 -16.75 -58.23
CA PHE A 118 -40.52 -17.99 -57.49
C PHE A 118 -41.55 -18.23 -56.37
N ASP A 119 -42.19 -17.18 -55.85
CA ASP A 119 -43.26 -17.30 -54.85
C ASP A 119 -44.48 -18.06 -55.38
N GLN A 120 -44.75 -18.03 -56.69
CA GLN A 120 -45.89 -18.72 -57.29
C GLN A 120 -45.78 -20.24 -57.14
N MET A 121 -44.56 -20.78 -57.06
CA MET A 121 -44.30 -22.20 -56.82
C MET A 121 -44.88 -22.69 -55.48
N PHE A 122 -44.99 -21.78 -54.49
CA PHE A 122 -45.61 -22.10 -53.21
C PHE A 122 -47.09 -22.45 -53.38
N GLU A 123 -47.83 -21.77 -54.27
CA GLU A 123 -49.26 -22.01 -54.46
C GLU A 123 -49.51 -23.45 -54.96
N GLY A 124 -48.69 -23.94 -55.90
CA GLY A 124 -48.82 -25.29 -56.42
C GLY A 124 -48.52 -26.41 -55.40
N ILE A 125 -47.82 -26.12 -54.31
CA ILE A 125 -47.55 -27.09 -53.23
C ILE A 125 -48.37 -26.85 -51.98
N LYS A 126 -49.13 -25.74 -51.92
CA LYS A 126 -49.84 -25.29 -50.73
C LYS A 126 -50.69 -26.38 -50.11
N SER A 127 -51.45 -27.12 -50.94
CA SER A 127 -52.34 -28.20 -50.52
C SER A 127 -51.63 -29.45 -49.99
N SER A 128 -50.35 -29.64 -50.32
CA SER A 128 -49.55 -30.82 -49.93
C SER A 128 -48.71 -30.58 -48.67
N ILE A 129 -48.52 -29.32 -48.28
CA ILE A 129 -47.80 -28.92 -47.07
C ILE A 129 -48.68 -29.19 -45.84
N LYS A 130 -48.07 -29.54 -44.71
CA LYS A 130 -48.78 -29.71 -43.42
C LYS A 130 -49.66 -28.52 -43.07
N THR A 131 -50.84 -28.84 -42.53
CA THR A 131 -51.83 -27.87 -42.05
C THR A 131 -51.25 -26.75 -41.16
N GLN A 132 -50.22 -27.04 -40.36
CA GLN A 132 -49.58 -26.05 -39.49
C GLN A 132 -48.98 -24.87 -40.29
N VAL A 133 -48.11 -25.16 -41.26
CA VAL A 133 -47.49 -24.11 -42.11
C VAL A 133 -48.55 -23.37 -42.94
N GLN A 134 -49.56 -24.09 -43.44
CA GLN A 134 -50.67 -23.46 -44.15
C GLN A 134 -51.38 -22.43 -43.26
N LYS A 135 -51.62 -22.76 -41.99
CA LYS A 135 -52.19 -21.84 -41.01
C LYS A 135 -51.29 -20.65 -40.74
N SER A 136 -49.98 -20.83 -40.58
CA SER A 136 -49.03 -19.73 -40.36
C SER A 136 -49.04 -18.73 -41.52
N ILE A 137 -49.05 -19.22 -42.77
CA ILE A 137 -49.07 -18.37 -43.97
C ILE A 137 -50.46 -17.73 -44.18
N THR A 138 -51.55 -18.44 -43.89
CA THR A 138 -52.91 -17.88 -43.95
C THR A 138 -53.10 -16.78 -42.89
N ALA A 139 -52.56 -16.97 -41.69
CA ALA A 139 -52.56 -15.93 -40.65
C ALA A 139 -51.75 -14.70 -41.09
N ALA A 140 -50.59 -14.91 -41.73
CA ALA A 140 -49.82 -13.83 -42.34
C ALA A 140 -50.61 -13.11 -43.44
N GLU A 141 -51.31 -13.84 -44.31
CA GLU A 141 -52.18 -13.27 -45.36
C GLU A 141 -53.31 -12.41 -44.76
N ASN A 142 -53.91 -12.83 -43.65
CA ASN A 142 -54.95 -12.05 -42.97
C ASN A 142 -54.41 -10.75 -42.34
N GLN A 143 -53.15 -10.74 -41.89
CA GLN A 143 -52.55 -9.58 -41.21
C GLN A 143 -51.86 -8.61 -42.17
N LEU A 144 -51.16 -9.13 -43.20
CA LEU A 144 -50.41 -8.36 -44.19
C LEU A 144 -51.23 -8.07 -45.45
N GLY A 145 -52.32 -8.79 -45.68
CA GLY A 145 -53.01 -8.84 -46.97
C GLY A 145 -52.26 -9.67 -48.01
N ARG A 146 -52.74 -9.64 -49.26
CA ARG A 146 -52.08 -10.27 -50.42
C ARG A 146 -50.98 -9.39 -51.04
N GLY A 147 -50.23 -8.71 -50.18
CA GLY A 147 -49.19 -7.75 -50.55
C GLY A 147 -47.86 -8.38 -50.98
N PHE A 148 -46.88 -7.53 -51.23
CA PHE A 148 -45.53 -7.92 -51.67
C PHE A 148 -44.76 -8.68 -50.56
N GLU A 149 -45.04 -8.34 -49.30
CA GLU A 149 -44.52 -8.98 -48.09
C GLU A 149 -44.86 -10.47 -48.03
N LEU A 150 -46.12 -10.83 -48.36
CA LEU A 150 -46.57 -12.21 -48.34
C LEU A 150 -45.87 -13.05 -49.42
N ARG A 151 -45.58 -12.47 -50.59
CA ARG A 151 -44.83 -13.13 -51.67
C ARG A 151 -43.40 -13.47 -51.22
N ILE A 152 -42.72 -12.52 -50.59
CA ILE A 152 -41.38 -12.74 -50.01
C ILE A 152 -41.42 -13.79 -48.91
N LEU A 153 -42.45 -13.77 -48.06
CA LEU A 153 -42.59 -14.76 -46.99
C LEU A 153 -42.71 -16.20 -47.54
N LYS A 154 -43.44 -16.39 -48.65
CA LYS A 154 -43.55 -17.67 -49.35
C LYS A 154 -42.21 -18.14 -49.92
N ILE A 155 -41.42 -17.23 -50.52
CA ILE A 155 -40.06 -17.53 -50.98
C ILE A 155 -39.17 -17.96 -49.82
N LEU A 156 -39.18 -17.21 -48.71
CA LEU A 156 -38.37 -17.53 -47.55
C LEU A 156 -38.78 -18.86 -46.91
N PHE A 157 -40.06 -19.23 -46.96
CA PHE A 157 -40.51 -20.56 -46.57
C PHE A 157 -39.93 -21.64 -47.48
N LEU A 158 -40.02 -21.47 -48.81
CA LEU A 158 -39.45 -22.42 -49.77
C LEU A 158 -37.94 -22.61 -49.56
N MET A 159 -37.23 -21.54 -49.18
CA MET A 159 -35.77 -21.55 -48.97
C MET A 159 -35.33 -21.94 -47.55
N LYS A 160 -36.26 -22.22 -46.62
CA LYS A 160 -35.98 -22.34 -45.17
C LYS A 160 -34.83 -23.31 -44.83
N TYR A 161 -34.74 -24.44 -45.52
CA TYR A 161 -33.77 -25.50 -45.23
C TYR A 161 -32.63 -25.60 -46.26
N LEU A 162 -32.42 -24.57 -47.09
CA LEU A 162 -31.39 -24.52 -48.13
C LEU A 162 -30.23 -23.58 -47.81
N ARG A 163 -29.90 -23.39 -46.52
CA ARG A 163 -28.91 -22.37 -46.12
C ARG A 163 -27.53 -22.60 -46.74
N ASP A 164 -27.15 -23.84 -47.02
CA ASP A 164 -25.83 -24.18 -47.56
C ASP A 164 -25.78 -24.02 -49.08
N GLU A 165 -26.87 -24.34 -49.78
CA GLU A 165 -26.99 -24.25 -51.23
C GLU A 165 -27.38 -22.85 -51.72
N PHE A 166 -28.24 -22.15 -50.97
CA PHE A 166 -28.81 -20.86 -51.35
C PHE A 166 -28.79 -19.85 -50.19
N LYS A 167 -28.18 -18.68 -50.42
CA LYS A 167 -28.15 -17.59 -49.44
C LYS A 167 -29.32 -16.63 -49.69
N THR A 168 -30.22 -16.51 -48.73
CA THR A 168 -31.37 -15.60 -48.75
C THR A 168 -30.98 -14.15 -48.41
N THR A 169 -30.10 -13.56 -49.22
CA THR A 169 -29.75 -12.13 -49.15
C THR A 169 -30.80 -11.28 -49.84
N VAL A 170 -30.80 -9.96 -49.58
CA VAL A 170 -31.67 -9.01 -50.28
C VAL A 170 -31.50 -9.13 -51.81
N ASP A 171 -30.27 -9.22 -52.29
CA ASP A 171 -29.95 -9.34 -53.72
C ASP A 171 -30.54 -10.62 -54.32
N ASN A 172 -30.31 -11.77 -53.67
CA ASN A 172 -30.79 -13.05 -54.18
C ASN A 172 -32.32 -13.16 -54.11
N ILE A 173 -32.97 -12.58 -53.10
CA ILE A 173 -34.44 -12.51 -53.01
C ILE A 173 -35.00 -11.60 -54.12
N THR A 174 -34.30 -10.51 -54.45
CA THR A 174 -34.67 -9.61 -55.56
C THR A 174 -34.72 -10.38 -56.88
N VAL A 175 -33.72 -11.23 -57.16
CA VAL A 175 -33.69 -12.08 -58.36
C VAL A 175 -34.91 -13.02 -58.42
N LEU A 176 -35.30 -13.61 -57.29
CA LEU A 176 -36.46 -14.52 -57.23
C LEU A 176 -37.82 -13.84 -57.45
N MET A 177 -37.85 -12.51 -57.34
CA MET A 177 -39.05 -11.67 -57.45
C MET A 177 -39.19 -10.94 -58.79
N ILE A 178 -38.24 -11.10 -59.72
CA ILE A 178 -38.29 -10.46 -61.05
C ILE A 178 -39.48 -11.00 -61.85
N GLU A 179 -40.38 -10.10 -62.25
CA GLU A 179 -41.61 -10.45 -62.96
C GLU A 179 -41.57 -10.00 -64.44
N ARG A 180 -40.66 -9.10 -64.81
CA ARG A 180 -40.45 -8.60 -66.18
C ARG A 180 -38.97 -8.38 -66.50
N PHE A 181 -38.61 -8.45 -67.78
CA PHE A 181 -37.24 -8.21 -68.26
C PHE A 181 -36.80 -6.74 -68.25
N ASP A 182 -37.73 -5.80 -68.21
CA ASP A 182 -37.51 -4.35 -68.19
C ASP A 182 -37.68 -3.72 -66.79
N GLU A 183 -37.74 -4.55 -65.75
CA GLU A 183 -37.97 -4.11 -64.38
C GLU A 183 -36.75 -3.36 -63.78
N ASP A 184 -37.01 -2.25 -63.08
CA ASP A 184 -35.98 -1.50 -62.35
C ASP A 184 -35.53 -2.28 -61.11
N ILE A 185 -34.40 -2.99 -61.24
CA ILE A 185 -33.79 -3.80 -60.17
C ILE A 185 -33.51 -2.97 -58.92
N ILE A 186 -33.12 -1.69 -59.06
CA ILE A 186 -32.80 -0.83 -57.91
C ILE A 186 -34.07 -0.52 -57.14
N SER A 187 -35.17 -0.19 -57.84
CA SER A 187 -36.46 0.01 -57.20
C SER A 187 -37.02 -1.28 -56.60
N LEU A 188 -36.86 -2.42 -57.26
CA LEU A 188 -37.32 -3.72 -56.75
C LEU A 188 -36.55 -4.10 -55.48
N LYS A 189 -35.23 -3.93 -55.47
CA LYS A 189 -34.38 -4.16 -54.29
C LYS A 189 -34.84 -3.34 -53.08
N LYS A 190 -35.13 -2.04 -53.27
CA LYS A 190 -35.67 -1.20 -52.20
C LYS A 190 -37.01 -1.70 -51.66
N LYS A 191 -37.92 -2.18 -52.53
CA LYS A 191 -39.19 -2.78 -52.11
C LYS A 191 -38.95 -4.07 -51.31
N VAL A 192 -38.00 -4.90 -51.73
CA VAL A 192 -37.60 -6.12 -51.01
C VAL A 192 -37.06 -5.77 -49.61
N GLU A 193 -36.17 -4.78 -49.49
CA GLU A 193 -35.66 -4.33 -48.18
C GLU A 193 -36.78 -3.85 -47.25
N GLN A 194 -37.71 -3.05 -47.77
CA GLN A 194 -38.86 -2.57 -47.00
C GLN A 194 -39.76 -3.71 -46.51
N ALA A 195 -40.08 -4.65 -47.40
CA ALA A 195 -40.90 -5.80 -47.04
C ALA A 195 -40.21 -6.74 -46.04
N LEU A 196 -38.90 -6.98 -46.18
CA LEU A 196 -38.13 -7.74 -45.21
C LEU A 196 -38.12 -7.07 -43.82
N ASN A 197 -37.99 -5.73 -43.76
CA ASN A 197 -38.07 -5.00 -42.50
C ASN A 197 -39.44 -5.17 -41.81
N VAL A 198 -40.54 -5.11 -42.57
CA VAL A 198 -41.90 -5.33 -42.04
C VAL A 198 -42.06 -6.75 -41.50
N LEU A 199 -41.61 -7.75 -42.28
CA LEU A 199 -41.67 -9.16 -41.88
C LEU A 199 -40.83 -9.45 -40.62
N GLU A 200 -39.67 -8.81 -40.49
CA GLU A 200 -38.77 -8.95 -39.33
C GLU A 200 -39.39 -8.31 -38.07
N GLN A 201 -39.98 -7.11 -38.21
CA GLN A 201 -40.70 -6.43 -37.13
C GLN A 201 -41.87 -7.29 -36.61
N GLN A 202 -42.62 -7.91 -37.52
CA GLN A 202 -43.75 -8.79 -37.19
C GLN A 202 -43.32 -10.22 -36.80
N THR A 203 -42.00 -10.49 -36.72
CA THR A 203 -41.43 -11.78 -36.29
C THR A 203 -41.88 -12.97 -37.16
N TYR A 204 -42.16 -12.73 -38.43
CA TYR A 204 -42.35 -13.83 -39.41
C TYR A 204 -41.03 -14.37 -39.93
N ILE A 205 -40.02 -13.50 -39.93
CA ILE A 205 -38.68 -13.82 -40.37
C ILE A 205 -37.67 -13.33 -39.33
N ARG A 206 -36.45 -13.83 -39.43
CA ARG A 206 -35.31 -13.34 -38.67
C ARG A 206 -34.15 -13.03 -39.61
N ARG A 207 -33.42 -11.96 -39.29
CA ARG A 207 -32.16 -11.62 -39.94
C ARG A 207 -30.97 -12.21 -39.17
N ASN A 208 -30.02 -12.80 -39.89
CA ASN A 208 -28.72 -13.21 -39.37
C ASN A 208 -27.62 -12.63 -40.25
N GLY A 209 -27.00 -11.53 -39.82
CA GLY A 209 -26.08 -10.75 -40.64
C GLY A 209 -26.77 -10.20 -41.90
N GLN A 210 -26.51 -10.82 -43.05
CA GLN A 210 -27.13 -10.48 -44.34
C GLN A 210 -28.19 -11.48 -44.82
N LEU A 211 -28.42 -12.58 -44.07
CA LEU A 211 -29.34 -13.65 -44.44
C LEU A 211 -30.69 -13.47 -43.76
N TYR A 212 -31.77 -13.74 -44.48
CA TYR A 212 -33.14 -13.69 -43.98
C TYR A 212 -33.79 -15.07 -43.96
N GLU A 213 -34.44 -15.43 -42.86
CA GLU A 213 -34.99 -16.78 -42.69
C GLU A 213 -36.43 -16.74 -42.21
N PHE A 214 -37.28 -17.57 -42.81
CA PHE A 214 -38.61 -17.84 -42.31
C PHE A 214 -38.54 -18.44 -40.89
N LEU A 215 -39.44 -18.06 -39.99
CA LEU A 215 -39.57 -18.65 -38.66
C LEU A 215 -40.75 -19.61 -38.63
N THR A 216 -40.55 -20.84 -38.15
CA THR A 216 -41.66 -21.74 -37.82
C THR A 216 -42.47 -21.20 -36.63
N ASP A 217 -43.67 -21.73 -36.39
CA ASP A 217 -44.46 -21.29 -35.22
C ASP A 217 -43.68 -21.47 -33.91
N GLU A 218 -43.03 -22.63 -33.72
CA GLU A 218 -42.19 -22.88 -32.53
C GLU A 218 -41.04 -21.87 -32.42
N GLU A 219 -40.35 -21.56 -33.52
CA GLU A 219 -39.29 -20.55 -33.52
C GLU A 219 -39.84 -19.14 -33.25
N LYS A 220 -41.03 -18.82 -33.79
CA LYS A 220 -41.69 -17.52 -33.63
C LYS A 220 -42.14 -17.31 -32.18
N ASP A 221 -42.74 -18.32 -31.56
CA ASP A 221 -43.16 -18.30 -30.16
C ASP A 221 -41.95 -18.04 -29.26
N ILE A 222 -40.88 -18.83 -29.43
CA ILE A 222 -39.62 -18.65 -28.70
C ILE A 222 -39.05 -17.23 -28.93
N GLU A 223 -39.07 -16.72 -30.16
CA GLU A 223 -38.52 -15.40 -30.45
C GLU A 223 -39.33 -14.25 -29.85
N GLN A 224 -40.66 -14.40 -29.81
CA GLN A 224 -41.53 -13.46 -29.12
C GLN A 224 -41.32 -13.52 -27.61
N GLU A 225 -41.20 -14.71 -27.04
CA GLU A 225 -40.88 -14.90 -25.61
C GLU A 225 -39.54 -14.29 -25.22
N ILE A 226 -38.50 -14.44 -26.05
CA ILE A 226 -37.20 -13.77 -25.84
C ILE A 226 -37.37 -12.25 -25.89
N LYS A 227 -38.11 -11.70 -26.87
CA LYS A 227 -38.32 -10.23 -27.00
C LYS A 227 -39.01 -9.62 -25.79
N ILE A 228 -39.99 -10.33 -25.20
CA ILE A 228 -40.73 -9.86 -24.01
C ILE A 228 -40.02 -10.22 -22.69
N THR A 229 -38.93 -10.98 -22.72
CA THR A 229 -38.16 -11.33 -21.52
C THR A 229 -37.63 -10.05 -20.88
N SER A 230 -38.05 -9.79 -19.64
CA SER A 230 -37.59 -8.62 -18.89
C SER A 230 -36.15 -8.79 -18.44
N VAL A 231 -35.32 -7.78 -18.65
CA VAL A 231 -33.93 -7.74 -18.22
C VAL A 231 -33.70 -6.42 -17.48
N ASP A 232 -33.14 -6.53 -16.29
CA ASP A 232 -32.80 -5.35 -15.49
C ASP A 232 -31.65 -4.60 -16.12
N HIS A 233 -31.73 -3.26 -16.12
CA HIS A 233 -30.68 -2.41 -16.68
C HIS A 233 -29.32 -2.66 -16.01
N SER A 234 -29.30 -2.97 -14.71
CA SER A 234 -28.09 -3.34 -13.96
C SER A 234 -27.41 -4.59 -14.52
N ALA A 235 -28.17 -5.60 -14.98
CA ALA A 235 -27.62 -6.82 -15.56
C ALA A 235 -26.97 -6.56 -16.93
N VAL A 236 -27.49 -5.59 -17.69
CA VAL A 236 -26.89 -5.12 -18.94
C VAL A 236 -25.56 -4.41 -18.65
N MET A 237 -25.55 -3.51 -17.66
CA MET A 237 -24.33 -2.80 -17.24
C MET A 237 -23.26 -3.74 -16.67
N ASP A 238 -23.65 -4.74 -15.88
CA ASP A 238 -22.72 -5.74 -15.36
C ASP A 238 -22.06 -6.55 -16.49
N ALA A 239 -22.79 -6.86 -17.56
CA ALA A 239 -22.21 -7.51 -18.73
C ALA A 239 -21.32 -6.59 -19.55
N LEU A 240 -21.69 -5.31 -19.69
CA LEU A 240 -20.83 -4.33 -20.34
C LEU A 240 -19.52 -4.18 -19.57
N GLY A 241 -19.59 -4.09 -18.23
CA GLY A 241 -18.42 -4.04 -17.36
C GLY A 241 -17.51 -5.26 -17.52
N LYS A 242 -18.07 -6.48 -17.55
CA LYS A 242 -17.29 -7.69 -17.82
C LYS A 242 -16.63 -7.66 -19.20
N LEU A 243 -17.35 -7.21 -20.22
CA LEU A 243 -16.84 -7.15 -21.58
C LEU A 243 -15.69 -6.12 -21.70
N ILE A 244 -15.81 -4.95 -21.08
CA ILE A 244 -14.76 -3.92 -21.03
C ILE A 244 -13.54 -4.42 -20.22
N PHE A 245 -13.73 -4.81 -18.97
CA PHE A 245 -12.63 -5.03 -18.04
C PHE A 245 -12.03 -6.43 -18.11
N GLU A 246 -12.84 -7.48 -18.31
CA GLU A 246 -12.36 -8.86 -18.34
C GLU A 246 -11.96 -9.31 -19.75
N ARG A 247 -12.66 -8.83 -20.80
CA ARG A 247 -12.39 -9.25 -22.18
C ARG A 247 -11.54 -8.28 -23.00
N VAL A 248 -11.78 -6.97 -22.91
CA VAL A 248 -10.99 -5.98 -23.68
C VAL A 248 -9.70 -5.61 -22.95
N LEU A 249 -9.77 -5.14 -21.71
CA LEU A 249 -8.58 -4.71 -20.94
C LEU A 249 -7.77 -5.86 -20.34
N ARG A 250 -8.43 -6.97 -20.00
CA ARG A 250 -7.84 -8.26 -19.56
C ARG A 250 -6.91 -8.19 -18.34
N THR A 251 -6.85 -7.06 -17.66
CA THR A 251 -5.89 -6.81 -16.57
C THR A 251 -6.57 -6.02 -15.45
N ARG A 252 -6.06 -6.16 -14.23
CA ARG A 252 -6.50 -5.39 -13.04
C ARG A 252 -5.39 -4.53 -12.46
N ARG A 253 -4.22 -4.58 -13.09
CA ARG A 253 -3.03 -3.82 -12.73
C ARG A 253 -2.40 -3.32 -14.01
N ILE A 254 -1.89 -2.11 -14.00
CA ILE A 254 -1.17 -1.53 -15.12
C ILE A 254 0.31 -1.50 -14.79
N HIS A 255 1.11 -2.05 -15.71
CA HIS A 255 2.57 -1.97 -15.65
C HIS A 255 3.03 -0.55 -15.93
N TYR A 256 3.78 0.05 -15.00
CA TYR A 256 4.35 1.37 -15.15
C TYR A 256 5.80 1.26 -15.65
N GLU A 257 6.02 1.66 -16.91
CA GLU A 257 7.28 1.46 -17.61
C GLU A 257 8.49 2.13 -16.93
N ALA A 258 8.29 3.27 -16.27
CA ALA A 258 9.40 4.02 -15.69
C ALA A 258 10.05 3.35 -14.47
N ASN A 259 9.36 2.45 -13.76
CA ASN A 259 9.93 1.71 -12.63
C ASN A 259 9.74 0.18 -12.70
N GLY A 260 9.03 -0.32 -13.72
CA GLY A 260 8.80 -1.73 -13.94
C GLY A 260 7.83 -2.37 -12.95
N GLN A 261 6.92 -1.61 -12.35
CA GLN A 261 5.99 -2.10 -11.32
C GLN A 261 4.53 -2.05 -11.74
N ASP A 262 3.73 -2.96 -11.20
CA ASP A 262 2.30 -3.08 -11.51
C ASP A 262 1.43 -2.38 -10.48
N TYR A 263 0.69 -1.35 -10.92
CA TYR A 263 -0.22 -0.58 -10.07
C TYR A 263 -1.66 -1.08 -10.21
N PRO A 264 -2.30 -1.53 -9.11
CA PRO A 264 -3.70 -1.93 -9.13
C PRO A 264 -4.60 -0.71 -9.27
N TYR A 265 -5.79 -0.89 -9.85
CA TYR A 265 -6.75 0.19 -10.04
C TYR A 265 -8.18 -0.27 -9.78
N THR A 266 -9.03 0.69 -9.41
CA THR A 266 -10.47 0.49 -9.30
C THR A 266 -11.13 0.60 -10.67
N GLN A 267 -12.00 -0.35 -10.96
CA GLN A 267 -12.81 -0.37 -12.17
C GLN A 267 -14.13 0.37 -11.87
N LYS A 268 -14.47 1.39 -12.66
CA LYS A 268 -15.78 2.06 -12.58
C LYS A 268 -16.44 2.08 -13.95
N LEU A 269 -17.75 1.86 -13.96
CA LEU A 269 -18.61 2.00 -15.14
C LEU A 269 -19.81 2.87 -14.74
N ASP A 270 -20.03 4.00 -15.42
CA ASP A 270 -21.17 4.90 -15.17
C ASP A 270 -21.35 5.22 -13.67
N ASP A 271 -20.27 5.68 -13.03
CA ASP A 271 -20.15 6.00 -11.59
C ASP A 271 -20.27 4.82 -10.63
N ARG A 272 -20.59 3.62 -11.11
CA ARG A 272 -20.64 2.41 -10.29
C ARG A 272 -19.27 1.75 -10.19
N GLN A 273 -18.80 1.56 -8.96
CA GLN A 273 -17.59 0.80 -8.68
C GLN A 273 -17.80 -0.70 -8.89
N ILE A 274 -16.81 -1.35 -9.52
CA ILE A 274 -16.73 -2.78 -9.76
C ILE A 274 -15.51 -3.32 -9.01
N GLY A 275 -15.75 -4.23 -8.06
CA GLY A 275 -14.68 -4.90 -7.31
C GLY A 275 -14.09 -4.05 -6.17
N ARG A 276 -12.80 -4.26 -5.90
CA ARG A 276 -12.09 -3.67 -4.76
C ARG A 276 -11.68 -2.23 -5.05
N GLU A 277 -11.82 -1.38 -4.03
CA GLU A 277 -11.36 -0.01 -4.06
C GLU A 277 -9.82 0.06 -3.95
N GLN A 278 -9.22 0.93 -4.74
CA GLN A 278 -7.81 1.25 -4.88
C GLN A 278 -7.69 2.77 -5.06
N GLU A 279 -6.51 3.32 -4.84
CA GLU A 279 -6.31 4.77 -4.92
C GLU A 279 -6.44 5.33 -6.34
N LEU A 280 -5.95 4.60 -7.34
CA LEU A 280 -6.10 4.93 -8.76
C LEU A 280 -7.34 4.24 -9.33
N SER A 281 -8.03 4.90 -10.28
CA SER A 281 -9.18 4.27 -10.95
C SER A 281 -9.24 4.52 -12.44
N ILE A 282 -9.84 3.56 -13.17
CA ILE A 282 -10.25 3.71 -14.56
C ILE A 282 -11.76 3.77 -14.57
N HIS A 283 -12.29 4.92 -14.97
CA HIS A 283 -13.71 5.21 -15.00
C HIS A 283 -14.18 5.29 -16.45
N VAL A 284 -14.91 4.28 -16.87
CA VAL A 284 -15.51 4.24 -18.20
C VAL A 284 -16.91 4.82 -18.13
N ILE A 285 -17.18 5.82 -18.96
CA ILE A 285 -18.51 6.35 -19.22
C ILE A 285 -19.01 5.70 -20.50
N SER A 286 -20.09 4.92 -20.36
CA SER A 286 -20.75 4.28 -21.47
C SER A 286 -21.57 5.28 -22.29
N PRO A 287 -21.95 4.93 -23.53
CA PRO A 287 -22.87 5.74 -24.35
C PRO A 287 -24.26 5.96 -23.72
N PHE A 288 -24.56 5.28 -22.62
CA PHE A 288 -25.87 5.24 -21.98
C PHE A 288 -25.97 6.14 -20.75
N HIS A 289 -24.85 6.71 -20.34
CA HIS A 289 -24.80 7.65 -19.23
C HIS A 289 -25.59 8.92 -19.55
N GLU A 290 -26.30 9.49 -18.56
CA GLU A 290 -27.13 10.70 -18.72
C GLU A 290 -26.35 11.86 -19.36
N HIS A 291 -25.07 11.98 -18.97
CA HIS A 291 -24.17 13.03 -19.44
C HIS A 291 -23.20 12.55 -20.54
N ALA A 292 -23.43 11.39 -21.19
CA ALA A 292 -22.50 10.84 -22.19
C ALA A 292 -22.21 11.80 -23.36
N SER A 293 -23.13 12.71 -23.67
CA SER A 293 -22.98 13.74 -24.71
C SER A 293 -22.39 15.06 -24.20
N ASP A 294 -22.36 15.26 -22.88
CA ASP A 294 -21.83 16.46 -22.23
C ASP A 294 -20.46 16.18 -21.59
N ILE A 295 -19.46 16.18 -22.47
CA ILE A 295 -18.08 15.87 -22.11
C ILE A 295 -17.50 16.92 -21.15
N GLU A 296 -17.94 18.18 -21.24
CA GLU A 296 -17.48 19.25 -20.35
C GLU A 296 -17.89 18.97 -18.91
N THR A 297 -19.17 18.63 -18.69
CA THR A 297 -19.67 18.27 -17.35
C THR A 297 -18.96 17.05 -16.78
N LEU A 298 -18.77 15.99 -17.57
CA LEU A 298 -18.06 14.77 -17.14
C LEU A 298 -16.59 15.07 -16.78
N SER A 299 -15.92 15.86 -17.61
CA SER A 299 -14.53 16.28 -17.42
C SER A 299 -14.37 17.10 -16.14
N MET A 300 -15.31 18.02 -15.86
CA MET A 300 -15.35 18.80 -14.63
C MET A 300 -15.60 17.95 -13.40
N GLN A 301 -16.51 16.97 -13.45
CA GLN A 301 -16.80 16.05 -12.34
C GLN A 301 -15.60 15.16 -11.96
N SER A 302 -14.72 14.87 -12.93
CA SER A 302 -13.47 14.14 -12.71
C SER A 302 -12.36 15.01 -12.10
N THR A 303 -12.57 16.32 -11.97
CA THR A 303 -11.59 17.24 -11.36
C THR A 303 -11.39 16.92 -9.88
N GLY A 304 -10.13 16.74 -9.47
CA GLY A 304 -9.78 16.40 -8.09
C GLY A 304 -9.93 14.91 -7.75
N ARG A 305 -10.36 14.07 -8.70
CA ARG A 305 -10.36 12.62 -8.56
C ARG A 305 -9.08 12.02 -9.17
N ASP A 306 -8.57 10.98 -8.52
CA ASP A 306 -7.37 10.23 -8.95
C ASP A 306 -7.77 9.15 -9.98
N GLU A 307 -8.40 9.58 -11.08
CA GLU A 307 -9.01 8.67 -12.06
C GLU A 307 -8.68 9.04 -13.52
N LEU A 308 -8.60 7.99 -14.35
CA LEU A 308 -8.59 8.09 -15.80
C LEU A 308 -10.03 7.95 -16.29
N LEU A 309 -10.59 9.04 -16.80
CA LEU A 309 -11.92 9.07 -17.37
C LEU A 309 -11.85 8.65 -18.85
N VAL A 310 -12.63 7.64 -19.22
CA VAL A 310 -12.71 7.06 -20.57
C VAL A 310 -14.14 7.20 -21.07
N VAL A 311 -14.39 8.17 -21.97
CA VAL A 311 -15.73 8.46 -22.48
C VAL A 311 -15.92 7.75 -23.82
N MET A 312 -16.78 6.73 -23.85
CA MET A 312 -17.10 5.99 -25.08
C MET A 312 -17.93 6.87 -26.03
N PRO A 313 -17.68 6.80 -27.36
CA PRO A 313 -18.49 7.51 -28.32
C PRO A 313 -19.89 6.89 -28.43
N VAL A 314 -20.88 7.70 -28.82
CA VAL A 314 -22.27 7.27 -28.95
C VAL A 314 -22.40 6.19 -30.03
N ASP A 315 -22.97 5.03 -29.67
CA ASP A 315 -23.35 3.97 -30.61
C ASP A 315 -24.83 3.58 -30.39
N PRO A 316 -25.73 3.86 -31.35
CA PRO A 316 -27.16 3.59 -31.18
C PRO A 316 -27.51 2.09 -31.14
N ARG A 317 -26.62 1.20 -31.60
CA ARG A 317 -26.88 -0.25 -31.65
C ARG A 317 -26.41 -1.00 -30.41
N LEU A 318 -25.34 -0.54 -29.75
CA LEU A 318 -24.76 -1.22 -28.61
C LEU A 318 -25.78 -1.56 -27.51
N MET A 319 -26.68 -0.63 -27.15
CA MET A 319 -27.68 -0.89 -26.10
C MET A 319 -28.62 -2.03 -26.50
N GLN A 320 -29.13 -1.95 -27.72
CA GLN A 320 -30.09 -2.92 -28.23
C GLN A 320 -29.46 -4.31 -28.34
N ASP A 321 -28.22 -4.39 -28.82
CA ASP A 321 -27.50 -5.64 -28.97
C ASP A 321 -27.15 -6.26 -27.60
N MET A 322 -26.73 -5.44 -26.64
CA MET A 322 -26.47 -5.88 -25.26
C MET A 322 -27.75 -6.35 -24.54
N LEU A 323 -28.86 -5.63 -24.73
CA LEU A 323 -30.17 -6.04 -24.20
C LEU A 323 -30.61 -7.37 -24.82
N THR A 324 -30.55 -7.48 -26.15
CA THR A 324 -30.94 -8.70 -26.88
C THR A 324 -30.07 -9.89 -26.47
N TYR A 325 -28.76 -9.67 -26.27
CA TYR A 325 -27.84 -10.68 -25.75
C TYR A 325 -28.28 -11.17 -24.37
N LYS A 326 -28.61 -10.27 -23.44
CA LYS A 326 -29.06 -10.61 -22.09
C LYS A 326 -30.44 -11.25 -22.04
N GLN A 327 -31.37 -10.80 -22.88
CA GLN A 327 -32.69 -11.41 -23.01
C GLN A 327 -32.55 -12.86 -23.47
N THR A 328 -31.75 -13.10 -24.51
CA THR A 328 -31.49 -14.43 -25.05
C THR A 328 -30.82 -15.32 -24.02
N GLU A 329 -29.79 -14.83 -23.31
CA GLU A 329 -29.09 -15.58 -22.26
C GLU A 329 -30.03 -15.95 -21.11
N LYS A 330 -30.81 -14.98 -20.61
CA LYS A 330 -31.76 -15.19 -19.51
C LYS A 330 -32.83 -16.22 -19.88
N TYR A 331 -33.42 -16.08 -21.07
CA TYR A 331 -34.44 -16.99 -21.56
C TYR A 331 -33.91 -18.42 -21.72
N ILE A 332 -32.75 -18.61 -22.37
CA ILE A 332 -32.13 -19.94 -22.51
C ILE A 332 -31.89 -20.58 -21.14
N ASN A 333 -31.32 -19.84 -20.20
CA ASN A 333 -31.04 -20.36 -18.86
C ASN A 333 -32.31 -20.77 -18.08
N GLN A 334 -33.43 -20.09 -18.30
CA GLN A 334 -34.70 -20.40 -17.65
C GLN A 334 -35.43 -21.58 -18.30
N HIS A 335 -35.29 -21.73 -19.63
CA HIS A 335 -36.07 -22.71 -20.39
C HIS A 335 -35.29 -23.97 -20.77
N PHE A 336 -33.96 -24.03 -20.66
CA PHE A 336 -33.21 -25.24 -21.03
C PHE A 336 -33.38 -26.36 -19.99
N THR A 337 -34.35 -27.27 -20.19
CA THR A 337 -34.67 -28.39 -19.28
C THR A 337 -34.59 -29.75 -19.99
N ALA A 338 -34.14 -30.80 -19.28
CA ALA A 338 -33.99 -32.16 -19.82
C ALA A 338 -35.30 -32.80 -20.34
N SER A 339 -36.46 -32.36 -19.85
CA SER A 339 -37.80 -32.89 -20.21
C SER A 339 -38.43 -32.26 -21.47
N GLN A 340 -37.76 -31.31 -22.13
CA GLN A 340 -38.34 -30.63 -23.30
C GLN A 340 -38.35 -31.49 -24.57
N GLN A 341 -39.27 -31.15 -25.48
CA GLN A 341 -39.32 -31.69 -26.84
C GLN A 341 -37.99 -31.46 -27.57
N ASP A 342 -37.57 -32.44 -28.37
CA ASP A 342 -36.29 -32.39 -29.08
C ASP A 342 -36.22 -31.24 -30.10
N SER A 343 -37.35 -30.79 -30.65
CA SER A 343 -37.40 -29.63 -31.54
C SER A 343 -37.02 -28.33 -30.81
N VAL A 344 -37.65 -28.07 -29.67
CA VAL A 344 -37.37 -26.90 -28.81
C VAL A 344 -35.92 -26.92 -28.32
N LYS A 345 -35.40 -28.08 -27.90
CA LYS A 345 -33.99 -28.21 -27.49
C LYS A 345 -33.02 -27.83 -28.60
N ARG A 346 -33.28 -28.25 -29.85
CA ARG A 346 -32.46 -27.86 -31.01
C ARG A 346 -32.52 -26.35 -31.22
N ILE A 347 -33.71 -25.75 -31.15
CA ILE A 347 -33.88 -24.29 -31.31
C ILE A 347 -33.09 -23.54 -30.21
N LEU A 348 -33.21 -23.93 -28.94
CA LEU A 348 -32.48 -23.30 -27.84
C LEU A 348 -30.96 -23.46 -27.97
N THR A 349 -30.49 -24.61 -28.46
CA THR A 349 -29.05 -24.85 -28.69
C THR A 349 -28.52 -23.96 -29.80
N ASP A 350 -29.24 -23.86 -30.92
CA ASP A 350 -28.92 -22.93 -32.01
C ASP A 350 -28.92 -21.47 -31.52
N LYS A 351 -29.88 -21.11 -30.66
CA LYS A 351 -29.97 -19.79 -30.04
C LYS A 351 -28.77 -19.51 -29.14
N ALA A 352 -28.35 -20.49 -28.34
CA ALA A 352 -27.17 -20.37 -27.50
C ALA A 352 -25.90 -20.14 -28.33
N SER A 353 -25.68 -20.94 -29.37
CA SER A 353 -24.53 -20.78 -30.29
C SER A 353 -24.50 -19.38 -30.90
N ARG A 354 -25.65 -18.89 -31.40
CA ARG A 354 -25.71 -17.54 -32.00
C ARG A 354 -25.56 -16.43 -30.98
N ASN A 355 -25.99 -16.65 -29.75
CA ASN A 355 -25.77 -15.68 -28.69
C ASN A 355 -24.29 -15.58 -28.32
N GLN A 356 -23.50 -16.65 -28.53
CA GLN A 356 -22.04 -16.60 -28.43
C GLN A 356 -21.42 -15.81 -29.59
N ASP A 357 -21.90 -16.00 -30.83
CA ASP A 357 -21.45 -15.20 -31.98
C ASP A 357 -21.74 -13.70 -31.75
N ARG A 358 -22.95 -13.37 -31.29
CA ARG A 358 -23.33 -12.00 -30.92
C ARG A 358 -22.41 -11.42 -29.85
N LEU A 359 -22.01 -12.23 -28.86
CA LEU A 359 -21.08 -11.80 -27.82
C LEU A 359 -19.69 -11.50 -28.40
N ALA A 360 -19.22 -12.26 -29.39
CA ALA A 360 -17.98 -11.98 -30.10
C ALA A 360 -18.06 -10.69 -30.91
N ASP A 361 -19.18 -10.44 -31.60
CA ASP A 361 -19.42 -9.18 -32.32
C ASP A 361 -19.47 -7.98 -31.38
N LEU A 362 -20.14 -8.12 -30.23
CA LEU A 362 -20.17 -7.10 -29.17
C LEU A 362 -18.77 -6.81 -28.62
N GLU A 363 -17.95 -7.85 -28.43
CA GLU A 363 -16.55 -7.70 -27.99
C GLU A 363 -15.73 -6.88 -29.00
N LEU A 364 -15.88 -7.14 -30.29
CA LEU A 364 -15.24 -6.37 -31.36
C LEU A 364 -15.74 -4.93 -31.42
N ASN A 365 -17.05 -4.71 -31.29
CA ASN A 365 -17.64 -3.37 -31.29
C ASN A 365 -17.13 -2.55 -30.10
N VAL A 366 -17.20 -3.07 -28.87
CA VAL A 366 -16.70 -2.37 -27.68
C VAL A 366 -15.19 -2.12 -27.76
N LYS A 367 -14.41 -3.06 -28.31
CA LYS A 367 -12.99 -2.82 -28.57
C LYS A 367 -12.79 -1.63 -29.51
N SER A 368 -13.58 -1.52 -30.57
CA SER A 368 -13.54 -0.37 -31.50
C SER A 368 -13.94 0.94 -30.81
N LEU A 369 -15.01 0.93 -30.02
CA LEU A 369 -15.52 2.11 -29.32
C LEU A 369 -14.51 2.62 -28.27
N LEU A 370 -13.91 1.72 -27.49
CA LEU A 370 -12.83 2.07 -26.55
C LEU A 370 -11.57 2.58 -27.27
N GLY A 371 -11.27 2.04 -28.46
CA GLY A 371 -10.20 2.56 -29.32
C GLY A 371 -10.43 4.01 -29.75
N LYS A 372 -11.69 4.42 -29.92
CA LYS A 372 -12.12 5.78 -30.31
C LYS A 372 -12.53 6.68 -29.14
N ALA A 373 -12.50 6.16 -27.90
CA ALA A 373 -12.95 6.90 -26.72
C ALA A 373 -12.13 8.16 -26.45
N GLU A 374 -12.73 9.15 -25.82
CA GLU A 374 -12.00 10.31 -25.33
C GLU A 374 -11.44 10.03 -23.93
N LEU A 375 -10.19 10.44 -23.69
CA LEU A 375 -9.46 10.15 -22.46
C LEU A 375 -9.16 11.45 -21.72
N TYR A 376 -9.48 11.51 -20.43
CA TYR A 376 -9.29 12.69 -19.59
C TYR A 376 -8.62 12.33 -18.26
N ILE A 377 -7.75 13.23 -17.78
CA ILE A 377 -7.18 13.17 -16.42
C ILE A 377 -7.27 14.55 -15.77
N SER A 378 -8.09 14.66 -14.72
CA SER A 378 -8.41 15.90 -13.99
C SER A 378 -8.69 17.07 -14.94
N ALA A 379 -9.76 16.93 -15.71
CA ALA A 379 -10.26 17.84 -16.74
C ALA A 379 -9.42 18.06 -18.02
N ASN A 380 -8.22 17.48 -18.12
CA ASN A 380 -7.38 17.63 -19.31
C ASN A 380 -7.53 16.44 -20.26
N ARG A 381 -7.81 16.73 -21.54
CA ARG A 381 -7.87 15.72 -22.61
C ARG A 381 -6.47 15.19 -22.93
N ILE A 382 -6.37 13.88 -23.12
CA ILE A 382 -5.12 13.18 -23.45
C ILE A 382 -5.23 12.57 -24.84
N GLU A 383 -4.27 12.92 -25.69
CA GLU A 383 -4.14 12.35 -27.02
C GLU A 383 -3.02 11.31 -27.05
N ILE A 384 -3.36 10.10 -27.50
CA ILE A 384 -2.43 8.98 -27.59
C ILE A 384 -2.57 8.38 -28.97
N ALA A 385 -1.47 8.40 -29.72
CA ALA A 385 -1.36 7.74 -31.02
C ALA A 385 -1.23 6.23 -30.84
N ALA A 386 -2.36 5.54 -30.64
CA ALA A 386 -2.47 4.09 -30.65
C ALA A 386 -3.84 3.68 -31.17
N GLU A 387 -3.90 2.70 -32.07
CA GLU A 387 -5.17 2.18 -32.62
C GLU A 387 -5.85 1.16 -31.69
N ASP A 388 -5.06 0.44 -30.87
CA ASP A 388 -5.55 -0.59 -29.96
C ASP A 388 -6.00 0.00 -28.61
N ALA A 389 -7.22 -0.32 -28.21
CA ALA A 389 -7.87 0.19 -27.00
C ALA A 389 -7.06 -0.07 -25.71
N GLN A 390 -6.53 -1.28 -25.56
CA GLN A 390 -5.79 -1.67 -24.35
C GLN A 390 -4.49 -0.86 -24.25
N THR A 391 -3.74 -0.77 -25.34
CA THR A 391 -2.49 -0.01 -25.38
C THR A 391 -2.73 1.48 -25.10
N ARG A 392 -3.81 2.04 -25.66
CA ARG A 392 -4.16 3.45 -25.48
C ARG A 392 -4.52 3.77 -24.03
N ILE A 393 -5.35 2.95 -23.40
CA ILE A 393 -5.73 3.10 -21.99
C ILE A 393 -4.53 2.90 -21.07
N ASN A 394 -3.67 1.90 -21.34
CA ASN A 394 -2.46 1.67 -20.53
C ASN A 394 -1.52 2.89 -20.56
N LYS A 395 -1.25 3.46 -21.74
CA LYS A 395 -0.42 4.67 -21.87
C LYS A 395 -1.03 5.88 -21.17
N ALA A 396 -2.35 6.06 -21.24
CA ALA A 396 -3.04 7.12 -20.51
C ALA A 396 -2.90 6.93 -18.99
N PHE A 397 -3.07 5.68 -18.52
CA PHE A 397 -2.95 5.34 -17.12
C PHE A 397 -1.52 5.56 -16.59
N GLN A 398 -0.48 5.36 -17.41
CA GLN A 398 0.89 5.73 -17.02
C GLN A 398 1.03 7.24 -16.73
N GLN A 399 0.36 8.10 -17.50
CA GLN A 399 0.33 9.55 -17.20
C GLN A 399 -0.45 9.85 -15.91
N LEU A 400 -1.52 9.09 -15.62
CA LEU A 400 -2.25 9.19 -14.35
C LEU A 400 -1.32 8.90 -13.16
N ILE A 401 -0.55 7.81 -13.22
CA ILE A 401 0.41 7.41 -12.18
C ILE A 401 1.38 8.56 -11.91
N SER A 402 1.97 9.15 -12.95
CA SER A 402 2.91 10.27 -12.81
C SER A 402 2.28 11.53 -12.20
N LYS A 403 0.99 11.77 -12.44
CA LYS A 403 0.26 12.93 -11.90
C LYS A 403 -0.16 12.74 -10.45
N VAL A 404 -0.67 11.56 -10.10
CA VAL A 404 -1.14 11.23 -8.74
C VAL A 404 0.04 11.01 -7.78
N TYR A 405 1.14 10.47 -8.28
CA TYR A 405 2.34 10.19 -7.50
C TYR A 405 3.55 11.00 -7.98
N PRO A 406 3.55 12.34 -7.81
CA PRO A 406 4.64 13.19 -8.28
C PRO A 406 5.98 12.86 -7.60
N ASN A 407 5.96 12.33 -6.37
CA ASN A 407 7.16 11.98 -5.62
C ASN A 407 7.73 10.58 -6.00
N LEU A 408 7.17 9.89 -7.00
CA LEU A 408 7.81 8.70 -7.58
C LEU A 408 9.19 9.02 -8.17
N ARG A 409 9.36 10.24 -8.70
CA ARG A 409 10.63 10.72 -9.28
C ARG A 409 11.81 10.67 -8.30
N MET A 410 11.54 10.71 -6.99
CA MET A 410 12.56 10.62 -5.94
C MET A 410 13.31 9.27 -5.98
N LEU A 411 12.71 8.22 -6.56
CA LEU A 411 13.34 6.92 -6.74
C LEU A 411 14.35 6.88 -7.91
N GLN A 412 14.43 7.94 -8.71
CA GLN A 412 15.38 8.13 -9.82
C GLN A 412 15.39 6.98 -10.86
N GLY A 413 14.26 6.28 -11.04
CA GLY A 413 14.16 5.16 -11.98
C GLY A 413 14.95 3.90 -11.57
N ILE A 414 15.43 3.82 -10.32
CA ILE A 414 16.12 2.65 -9.81
C ILE A 414 15.10 1.55 -9.52
N THR A 415 15.22 0.41 -10.20
CA THR A 415 14.42 -0.77 -9.88
C THR A 415 14.99 -1.49 -8.65
N TYR A 416 14.32 -1.31 -7.53
CA TYR A 416 14.47 -2.09 -6.31
C TYR A 416 13.77 -3.43 -6.42
N SER A 417 14.38 -4.48 -5.87
CA SER A 417 13.82 -5.83 -5.74
C SER A 417 14.14 -6.37 -4.35
N GLU A 418 13.33 -7.31 -3.85
CA GLU A 418 13.59 -7.93 -2.54
C GLU A 418 14.91 -8.69 -2.50
N ASN A 419 15.39 -9.19 -3.64
CA ASN A 419 16.70 -9.85 -3.73
C ASN A 419 17.85 -8.88 -3.46
N ARG A 420 17.70 -7.62 -3.86
CA ARG A 420 18.68 -6.55 -3.62
C ARG A 420 18.80 -6.17 -2.14
N LEU A 421 17.81 -6.53 -1.30
CA LEU A 421 17.87 -6.31 0.14
C LEU A 421 19.08 -7.01 0.78
N GLY A 422 19.32 -8.27 0.40
CA GLY A 422 20.45 -9.05 0.92
C GLY A 422 21.79 -8.50 0.44
N GLU A 423 21.84 -7.97 -0.79
CA GLU A 423 23.02 -7.29 -1.33
C GLU A 423 23.34 -6.02 -0.52
N ILE A 424 22.35 -5.14 -0.29
CA ILE A 424 22.52 -3.90 0.48
C ILE A 424 23.05 -4.18 1.89
N ILE A 425 22.54 -5.21 2.57
CA ILE A 425 22.97 -5.58 3.92
C ILE A 425 24.38 -6.20 3.92
N ARG A 426 24.76 -6.93 2.87
CA ARG A 426 26.11 -7.49 2.72
C ARG A 426 27.14 -6.44 2.34
N GLU A 427 26.83 -5.55 1.40
CA GLU A 427 27.72 -4.45 1.02
C GLU A 427 27.98 -3.49 2.20
N TYR A 428 27.05 -3.40 3.15
CA TYR A 428 27.23 -2.71 4.42
C TYR A 428 28.25 -3.42 5.31
N ARG A 429 28.09 -4.74 5.46
CA ARG A 429 29.00 -5.60 6.25
C ARG A 429 30.44 -5.56 5.73
N ASP A 430 30.59 -5.57 4.42
CA ASP A 430 31.90 -5.57 3.76
C ASP A 430 32.53 -4.18 3.65
N GLY A 431 31.86 -3.13 4.15
CA GLY A 431 32.36 -1.75 4.13
C GLY A 431 32.37 -1.08 2.74
N LEU A 432 31.85 -1.76 1.72
CA LEU A 432 31.86 -1.34 0.31
C LEU A 432 30.85 -0.22 0.01
N LEU A 433 29.78 -0.08 0.81
CA LEU A 433 28.81 1.01 0.69
C LEU A 433 29.33 2.37 1.18
N PHE A 434 30.48 2.40 1.85
CA PHE A 434 31.08 3.61 2.43
C PHE A 434 32.33 4.04 1.66
N ALA A 435 32.16 4.34 0.37
CA ALA A 435 32.96 5.43 -0.17
C ALA A 435 32.45 6.71 0.52
N GLU A 436 33.22 7.18 1.52
CA GLU A 436 33.01 8.45 2.21
C GLU A 436 32.64 9.55 1.17
N ASP A 437 31.56 10.30 1.42
CA ASP A 437 30.97 11.39 0.60
C ASP A 437 29.81 11.10 -0.40
N THR A 438 29.12 9.95 -0.38
CA THR A 438 27.83 9.88 -1.08
C THR A 438 26.69 10.48 -0.24
N ALA A 439 26.24 11.69 -0.65
CA ALA A 439 25.07 12.35 -0.07
C ALA A 439 23.83 11.43 -0.05
N LEU A 440 22.96 11.60 0.95
CA LEU A 440 21.66 10.92 1.02
C LEU A 440 20.83 11.29 -0.22
N THR A 441 20.23 10.30 -0.86
CA THR A 441 19.28 10.51 -1.96
C THR A 441 18.03 11.23 -1.47
N GLU A 442 17.30 11.91 -2.36
CA GLU A 442 16.05 12.62 -2.01
C GLU A 442 15.06 11.70 -1.28
N ALA A 443 14.94 10.44 -1.72
CA ALA A 443 14.07 9.44 -1.10
C ALA A 443 14.52 9.03 0.32
N GLU A 444 15.84 8.91 0.55
CA GLU A 444 16.40 8.62 1.88
C GLU A 444 16.23 9.80 2.84
N GLN A 445 16.45 11.03 2.35
CA GLN A 445 16.29 12.25 3.14
C GLN A 445 14.85 12.43 3.61
N GLU A 446 13.88 12.25 2.69
CA GLU A 446 12.46 12.37 2.98
C GLU A 446 11.98 11.31 4.00
N MET A 447 12.41 10.06 3.83
CA MET A 447 12.09 8.99 4.78
C MET A 447 12.70 9.26 6.15
N LEU A 448 13.95 9.70 6.21
CA LEU A 448 14.63 10.06 7.45
C LEU A 448 13.96 11.27 8.13
N ALA A 449 13.56 12.29 7.37
CA ALA A 449 12.83 13.45 7.87
C ALA A 449 11.50 13.06 8.51
N TYR A 450 10.74 12.16 7.89
CA TYR A 450 9.50 11.62 8.46
C TYR A 450 9.73 10.88 9.79
N ILE A 451 10.75 10.01 9.85
CA ILE A 451 11.10 9.27 11.07
C ILE A 451 11.53 10.24 12.19
N ASN A 452 12.35 11.24 11.87
CA ASN A 452 12.80 12.27 12.81
C ASN A 452 11.64 13.12 13.34
N MET A 453 10.75 13.57 12.45
CA MET A 453 9.58 14.37 12.82
C MET A 453 8.71 13.61 13.83
N ASN A 454 8.41 12.34 13.54
CA ASN A 454 7.59 11.52 14.43
C ASN A 454 8.25 11.35 15.81
N ARG A 455 9.56 11.10 15.86
CA ARG A 455 10.31 11.04 17.13
C ARG A 455 10.17 12.34 17.93
N ASN A 456 10.35 13.49 17.29
CA ASN A 456 10.27 14.79 17.94
C ASN A 456 8.87 15.09 18.49
N THR A 457 7.83 14.52 17.86
CA THR A 457 6.43 14.60 18.34
C THR A 457 6.03 13.49 19.31
N GLY A 458 6.93 12.56 19.65
CA GLY A 458 6.65 11.43 20.55
C GLY A 458 5.84 10.29 19.92
N ILE A 459 5.70 10.25 18.59
CA ILE A 459 4.97 9.22 17.86
C ILE A 459 5.91 8.05 17.55
N ARG A 460 5.55 6.85 18.01
CA ARG A 460 6.27 5.61 17.72
C ARG A 460 6.11 5.25 16.24
N THR A 461 7.22 5.24 15.49
CA THR A 461 7.22 4.89 14.06
C THR A 461 7.56 3.43 13.87
N THR A 462 6.76 2.71 13.09
CA THR A 462 6.99 1.30 12.74
C THR A 462 7.27 1.14 11.26
N VAL A 463 7.85 0.00 10.85
CA VAL A 463 8.08 -0.31 9.43
C VAL A 463 6.76 -0.28 8.65
N LYS A 464 5.68 -0.82 9.24
CA LYS A 464 4.33 -0.74 8.64
C LYS A 464 3.87 0.69 8.43
N ALA A 465 4.05 1.58 9.41
CA ALA A 465 3.65 2.98 9.30
C ALA A 465 4.42 3.73 8.20
N VAL A 466 5.71 3.43 8.02
CA VAL A 466 6.51 3.96 6.90
C VAL A 466 5.97 3.42 5.58
N ASN A 467 5.74 2.10 5.47
CA ASN A 467 5.19 1.51 4.27
C ASN A 467 3.83 2.10 3.86
N ASP A 468 2.91 2.26 4.82
CA ASP A 468 1.57 2.82 4.58
C ASP A 468 1.64 4.30 4.18
N ARG A 469 2.63 5.06 4.66
CA ARG A 469 2.83 6.47 4.31
C ARG A 469 3.39 6.65 2.91
N PHE A 470 4.46 5.93 2.58
CA PHE A 470 5.18 6.09 1.29
C PHE A 470 4.54 5.32 0.13
N SER A 471 3.63 4.39 0.41
CA SER A 471 2.84 3.72 -0.65
C SER A 471 1.65 4.54 -1.17
N ARG A 472 1.21 5.57 -0.43
CA ARG A 472 0.07 6.43 -0.78
C ARG A 472 0.51 7.74 -1.43
N LYS A 473 -0.44 8.52 -1.94
CA LYS A 473 -0.17 9.87 -2.44
C LYS A 473 0.47 10.78 -1.37
N PRO A 474 1.47 11.60 -1.74
CA PRO A 474 1.95 11.86 -3.11
C PRO A 474 3.10 10.94 -3.59
N TYR A 475 3.46 9.88 -2.85
CA TYR A 475 4.66 9.07 -3.12
C TYR A 475 4.43 7.88 -4.03
N GLY A 476 3.42 7.03 -3.76
CA GLY A 476 3.13 5.85 -4.58
C GLY A 476 4.26 4.83 -4.69
N TRP A 477 5.21 4.81 -3.73
CA TRP A 477 6.36 3.91 -3.76
C TRP A 477 5.91 2.47 -3.53
N TYR A 478 6.49 1.56 -4.29
CA TYR A 478 6.21 0.14 -4.15
C TYR A 478 7.01 -0.46 -2.99
N TYR A 479 6.50 -1.54 -2.42
CA TYR A 479 7.01 -2.16 -1.20
C TYR A 479 8.54 -2.38 -1.21
N ALA A 480 9.08 -3.00 -2.26
CA ALA A 480 10.51 -3.27 -2.35
C ALA A 480 11.37 -1.99 -2.33
N ALA A 481 10.93 -0.89 -2.96
CA ALA A 481 11.65 0.38 -2.88
C ALA A 481 11.68 0.92 -1.45
N ILE A 482 10.54 0.93 -0.76
CA ILE A 482 10.43 1.42 0.62
C ILE A 482 11.37 0.63 1.55
N ILE A 483 11.31 -0.70 1.47
CA ILE A 483 12.12 -1.56 2.34
C ILE A 483 13.62 -1.46 2.00
N CYS A 484 14.00 -1.36 0.72
CA CYS A 484 15.39 -1.16 0.34
C CYS A 484 15.94 0.20 0.80
N ILE A 485 15.16 1.28 0.67
CA ILE A 485 15.59 2.62 1.15
C ILE A 485 15.74 2.60 2.67
N LEU A 486 14.81 1.98 3.38
CA LEU A 486 14.88 1.84 4.82
C LEU A 486 16.11 1.01 5.24
N ALA A 487 16.42 -0.07 4.52
CA ALA A 487 17.63 -0.87 4.74
C ALA A 487 18.91 -0.05 4.50
N LYS A 488 18.95 0.80 3.46
CA LYS A 488 20.08 1.73 3.23
C LYS A 488 20.25 2.74 4.37
N LEU A 489 19.16 3.26 4.93
CA LEU A 489 19.22 4.16 6.09
C LEU A 489 19.77 3.47 7.33
N CYS A 490 19.41 2.20 7.54
CA CYS A 490 19.96 1.38 8.62
C CYS A 490 21.42 1.03 8.41
N ALA A 491 21.80 0.63 7.19
CA ALA A 491 23.18 0.43 6.79
C ALA A 491 23.99 1.71 7.05
N ARG A 492 23.49 2.90 6.69
CA ARG A 492 24.20 4.16 6.95
C ARG A 492 24.21 4.61 8.41
N GLY A 493 23.72 3.79 9.35
CA GLY A 493 23.66 4.12 10.77
C GLY A 493 22.67 5.24 11.12
N LYS A 494 21.85 5.72 10.18
CA LYS A 494 20.91 6.83 10.43
C LYS A 494 19.68 6.40 11.21
N VAL A 495 19.30 5.11 11.13
CA VAL A 495 18.11 4.54 11.79
C VAL A 495 18.45 3.18 12.37
N GLU A 496 18.09 2.94 13.64
CA GLU A 496 18.12 1.63 14.29
C GLU A 496 16.72 0.98 14.23
N MET A 497 16.68 -0.35 14.07
CA MET A 497 15.43 -1.12 14.15
C MET A 497 15.39 -1.97 15.41
N ARG A 498 14.27 -1.93 16.14
CA ARG A 498 14.07 -2.75 17.35
C ARG A 498 12.83 -3.62 17.24
N SER A 499 12.92 -4.88 17.67
CA SER A 499 11.78 -5.78 17.89
C SER A 499 11.75 -6.22 19.35
N ASP A 500 10.62 -6.06 20.02
CA ASP A 500 10.45 -6.41 21.44
C ASP A 500 11.54 -5.84 22.37
N GLY A 501 12.07 -4.66 22.03
CA GLY A 501 13.14 -3.98 22.75
C GLY A 501 14.57 -4.35 22.32
N ASN A 502 14.75 -5.45 21.58
CA ASN A 502 16.06 -5.90 21.09
C ASN A 502 16.42 -5.22 19.77
N LEU A 503 17.68 -4.77 19.67
CA LEU A 503 18.25 -4.23 18.44
C LEU A 503 18.38 -5.35 17.38
N LEU A 504 17.93 -5.06 16.16
CA LEU A 504 18.04 -5.95 15.02
C LEU A 504 19.29 -5.58 14.20
N GLU A 505 20.22 -6.53 14.09
CA GLU A 505 21.47 -6.39 13.34
C GLU A 505 21.57 -7.51 12.29
N ASP A 506 22.29 -7.24 11.20
CA ASP A 506 22.71 -8.20 10.17
C ASP A 506 21.60 -9.15 9.69
N ASP A 507 21.78 -10.45 9.88
CA ASP A 507 20.88 -11.49 9.38
C ASP A 507 19.49 -11.41 10.05
N LYS A 508 19.42 -10.92 11.29
CA LYS A 508 18.13 -10.70 11.98
C LYS A 508 17.38 -9.51 11.39
N LEU A 509 18.10 -8.47 10.96
CA LEU A 509 17.52 -7.33 10.25
C LEU A 509 16.95 -7.77 8.88
N GLU A 510 17.71 -8.56 8.12
CA GLU A 510 17.24 -9.08 6.82
C GLU A 510 15.98 -9.93 6.96
N GLN A 511 15.98 -10.87 7.92
CA GLN A 511 14.81 -11.72 8.18
C GLN A 511 13.59 -10.91 8.63
N ALA A 512 13.79 -9.91 9.49
CA ALA A 512 12.72 -9.06 9.99
C ALA A 512 12.11 -8.20 8.86
N LEU A 513 12.92 -7.67 7.95
CA LEU A 513 12.45 -6.90 6.80
C LEU A 513 11.77 -7.76 5.73
N LYS A 514 12.18 -9.02 5.55
CA LYS A 514 11.47 -9.98 4.69
C LYS A 514 10.12 -10.42 5.25
N ASN A 515 9.96 -10.45 6.58
CA ASN A 515 8.72 -10.87 7.22
C ASN A 515 7.69 -9.73 7.36
N SER A 516 6.88 -9.52 6.31
CA SER A 516 5.86 -8.47 6.26
C SER A 516 4.83 -8.50 7.41
N GLN A 517 4.54 -9.67 8.01
CA GLN A 517 3.62 -9.76 9.14
C GLN A 517 4.21 -9.18 10.43
N GLY A 518 5.54 -9.20 10.58
CA GLY A 518 6.24 -8.66 11.74
C GLY A 518 6.44 -7.14 11.70
N HIS A 519 6.21 -6.49 10.56
CA HIS A 519 6.50 -5.05 10.35
C HIS A 519 5.74 -4.10 11.29
N GLY A 520 4.62 -4.54 11.86
CA GLY A 520 3.88 -3.78 12.87
C GLY A 520 4.61 -3.68 14.22
N ASN A 521 5.48 -4.65 14.53
CA ASN A 521 6.17 -4.75 15.82
C ASN A 521 7.58 -4.14 15.78
N ILE A 522 8.14 -3.95 14.58
CA ILE A 522 9.46 -3.36 14.38
C ILE A 522 9.38 -1.85 14.51
N ILE A 523 10.07 -1.29 15.52
CA ILE A 523 10.17 0.14 15.80
C ILE A 523 11.39 0.71 15.10
N LEU A 524 11.24 1.90 14.52
CA LEU A 524 12.32 2.68 13.95
C LEU A 524 12.73 3.80 14.91
N GLU A 525 14.00 3.81 15.28
CA GLU A 525 14.61 4.85 16.12
C GLU A 525 15.70 5.57 15.32
N PRO A 526 15.55 6.86 14.98
CA PRO A 526 16.62 7.58 14.28
C PRO A 526 17.83 7.73 15.21
N GLN A 527 19.04 7.55 14.69
CA GLN A 527 20.24 7.87 15.47
C GLN A 527 20.45 9.39 15.49
N ILE A 528 20.78 9.92 16.67
CA ILE A 528 21.19 11.31 16.81
C ILE A 528 22.66 11.36 16.42
N GLU A 529 22.94 11.95 15.25
CA GLU A 529 24.30 12.24 14.85
C GLU A 529 24.81 13.48 15.57
N PHE A 530 25.94 13.34 16.23
CA PHE A 530 26.64 14.45 16.86
C PHE A 530 27.64 15.00 15.87
N SER A 531 27.66 16.32 15.71
CA SER A 531 28.69 16.98 14.92
C SER A 531 30.08 16.70 15.53
N THR A 532 31.11 16.68 14.69
CA THR A 532 32.51 16.56 15.17
C THR A 532 32.86 17.67 16.15
N ALA A 533 32.24 18.84 16.03
CA ALA A 533 32.37 19.95 16.97
C ALA A 533 31.77 19.61 18.35
N GLN A 534 30.57 19.02 18.42
CA GLN A 534 29.95 18.60 19.68
C GLN A 534 30.76 17.49 20.37
N ILE A 535 31.25 16.50 19.62
CA ILE A 535 32.10 15.44 20.17
C ILE A 535 33.39 16.05 20.74
N ARG A 536 34.03 16.99 20.03
CA ARG A 536 35.24 17.69 20.51
C ARG A 536 34.97 18.49 21.78
N LYS A 537 33.88 19.25 21.84
CA LYS A 537 33.48 20.00 23.04
C LYS A 537 33.25 19.07 24.24
N ALA A 538 32.51 17.98 24.06
CA ALA A 538 32.28 17.01 25.13
C ALA A 538 33.58 16.35 25.63
N LYS A 539 34.54 16.11 24.73
CA LYS A 539 35.88 15.62 25.13
C LYS A 539 36.64 16.65 25.94
N GLN A 540 36.66 17.90 25.49
CA GLN A 540 37.33 19.01 26.17
C GLN A 540 36.75 19.23 27.57
N PHE A 541 35.42 19.28 27.69
CA PHE A 541 34.76 19.39 28.99
C PHE A 541 35.12 18.23 29.93
N SER A 542 35.07 16.98 29.43
CA SER A 542 35.44 15.80 30.24
C SER A 542 36.90 15.85 30.70
N GLU A 543 37.81 16.26 29.83
CA GLU A 543 39.23 16.44 30.16
C GLU A 543 39.44 17.53 31.20
N GLU A 544 38.75 18.67 31.06
CA GLU A 544 38.85 19.81 31.99
C GLU A 544 38.23 19.49 33.37
N TYR A 545 37.06 18.84 33.40
CA TYR A 545 36.35 18.55 34.64
C TYR A 545 36.97 17.38 35.44
N PHE A 546 37.47 16.34 34.75
CA PHE A 546 38.04 15.14 35.38
C PHE A 546 39.57 15.08 35.35
N ASN A 547 40.26 16.05 34.74
CA ASN A 547 41.71 16.08 34.54
C ASN A 547 42.29 14.83 33.85
N THR A 548 41.46 14.14 33.04
CA THR A 548 41.85 12.93 32.30
C THR A 548 41.14 12.91 30.95
N PRO A 549 41.83 12.67 29.83
CA PRO A 549 41.18 12.62 28.52
C PRO A 549 40.26 11.39 28.41
N PRO A 550 39.12 11.47 27.71
CA PRO A 550 38.28 10.32 27.43
C PRO A 550 38.92 9.38 26.40
N ILE A 551 38.74 8.08 26.59
CA ILE A 551 39.28 7.04 25.70
C ILE A 551 38.36 6.87 24.49
N ALA A 552 37.05 6.99 24.69
CA ALA A 552 36.06 6.80 23.65
C ALA A 552 36.13 7.90 22.55
N THR A 553 36.03 7.45 21.30
CA THR A 553 35.97 8.31 20.11
C THR A 553 34.55 8.46 19.57
N GLU A 554 33.74 7.42 19.69
CA GLU A 554 32.34 7.41 19.26
C GLU A 554 31.43 8.11 20.26
N ALA A 555 30.40 8.84 19.77
CA ALA A 555 29.49 9.62 20.60
C ALA A 555 28.79 8.81 21.69
N LYS A 556 28.25 7.63 21.35
CA LYS A 556 27.54 6.77 22.30
C LYS A 556 28.45 6.24 23.40
N ALA A 557 29.68 5.84 23.05
CA ALA A 557 30.67 5.38 23.99
C ALA A 557 31.17 6.53 24.88
N LEU A 558 31.40 7.71 24.30
CA LEU A 558 31.82 8.92 25.03
C LEU A 558 30.78 9.35 26.06
N GLY A 559 29.50 9.42 25.69
CA GLY A 559 28.43 9.79 26.63
C GLY A 559 28.30 8.81 27.80
N LYS A 560 28.50 7.50 27.57
CA LYS A 560 28.53 6.49 28.64
C LYS A 560 29.76 6.63 29.54
N GLU A 561 30.94 6.85 28.94
CA GLU A 561 32.18 7.05 29.69
C GLU A 561 32.07 8.29 30.62
N ILE A 562 31.51 9.39 30.13
CA ILE A 562 31.27 10.60 30.94
C ILE A 562 30.30 10.29 32.09
N ALA A 563 29.22 9.56 31.85
CA ALA A 563 28.27 9.17 32.89
C ALA A 563 28.93 8.31 33.99
N GLU A 564 29.77 7.34 33.60
CA GLU A 564 30.53 6.51 34.55
C GLU A 564 31.51 7.33 35.38
N ARG A 565 32.19 8.30 34.75
CA ARG A 565 33.12 9.22 35.44
C ARG A 565 32.39 10.08 36.48
N PHE A 566 31.21 10.62 36.17
CA PHE A 566 30.39 11.34 37.15
C PHE A 566 29.93 10.45 38.30
N ASN A 567 29.52 9.21 38.03
CA ASN A 567 29.14 8.26 39.08
C ASN A 567 30.30 7.94 40.02
N LYS A 568 31.49 7.70 39.46
CA LYS A 568 32.70 7.47 40.24
C LYS A 568 33.05 8.70 41.07
N PHE A 569 33.00 9.88 40.46
CA PHE A 569 33.29 11.12 41.15
C PHE A 569 32.30 11.45 42.28
N ALA A 570 31.01 11.15 42.10
CA ALA A 570 30.03 11.26 43.19
C ALA A 570 30.38 10.33 44.37
N SER A 571 30.86 9.13 44.09
CA SER A 571 31.30 8.17 45.10
C SER A 571 32.57 8.66 45.82
N ASP A 572 33.51 9.28 45.09
CA ASP A 572 34.71 9.88 45.68
C ASP A 572 34.33 11.07 46.59
N LEU A 573 33.38 11.92 46.18
CA LEU A 573 32.86 13.00 47.02
C LEU A 573 32.19 12.48 48.30
N ASP A 574 31.48 11.36 48.25
CA ASP A 574 30.92 10.73 49.46
C ASP A 574 32.01 10.37 50.47
N GLN A 575 33.19 9.90 50.02
CA GLN A 575 34.31 9.58 50.92
C GLN A 575 34.85 10.83 51.64
N PHE A 576 34.89 11.97 50.97
CA PHE A 576 35.26 13.24 51.63
C PHE A 576 34.17 13.68 52.60
N ILE A 577 32.90 13.58 52.23
CA ILE A 577 31.76 13.96 53.08
C ILE A 577 31.72 13.13 54.38
N MET A 578 32.17 11.87 54.37
CA MET A 578 32.31 11.07 55.61
C MET A 578 33.27 11.70 56.63
N GLN A 579 34.17 12.58 56.21
CA GLN A 579 35.09 13.30 57.10
C GLN A 579 34.46 14.56 57.73
N GLU A 580 33.15 14.79 57.61
CA GLU A 580 32.44 15.95 58.18
C GLU A 580 32.70 16.15 59.69
N ASN A 581 32.85 15.05 60.44
CA ASN A 581 33.22 15.10 61.87
C ASN A 581 34.59 15.76 62.09
N ILE A 582 35.52 15.59 61.17
CA ILE A 582 36.86 16.20 61.21
C ILE A 582 36.79 17.59 60.59
N PHE A 583 36.26 17.73 59.37
CA PHE A 583 36.17 18.95 58.59
C PHE A 583 34.69 19.35 58.33
N PRO A 584 34.07 20.21 59.17
CA PRO A 584 32.64 20.54 59.05
C PRO A 584 32.26 21.23 57.73
N PHE A 585 33.18 22.00 57.13
CA PHE A 585 32.97 22.68 55.85
C PHE A 585 32.78 21.74 54.66
N VAL A 586 33.10 20.45 54.80
CA VAL A 586 32.85 19.45 53.74
C VAL A 586 31.33 19.25 53.50
N SER A 587 30.49 19.65 54.46
CA SER A 587 29.04 19.75 54.25
C SER A 587 28.66 20.62 53.04
N LEU A 588 29.49 21.60 52.65
CA LEU A 588 29.29 22.42 51.45
C LEU A 588 29.38 21.61 50.14
N LEU A 589 29.96 20.40 50.16
CA LEU A 589 29.97 19.50 49.01
C LEU A 589 28.65 18.75 48.82
N LYS A 590 27.78 18.69 49.84
CA LYS A 590 26.51 17.92 49.79
C LYS A 590 25.58 18.38 48.65
N PRO A 591 25.28 19.69 48.48
CA PRO A 591 24.41 20.15 47.40
C PRO A 591 24.93 19.75 46.02
N THR A 592 26.21 20.01 45.74
CA THR A 592 26.82 19.66 44.45
C THR A 592 26.87 18.15 44.23
N ARG A 593 27.16 17.36 45.27
CA ARG A 593 27.13 15.89 45.19
C ARG A 593 25.73 15.37 44.88
N ASP A 594 24.68 15.96 45.46
CA ASP A 594 23.29 15.57 45.20
C ASP A 594 22.88 15.90 43.76
N GLU A 595 23.29 17.06 43.25
CA GLU A 595 23.10 17.41 41.84
C GLU A 595 23.81 16.42 40.90
N ILE A 596 25.06 16.03 41.19
CA ILE A 596 25.81 15.04 40.40
C ILE A 596 25.12 13.66 40.46
N LYS A 597 24.64 13.23 41.62
CA LYS A 597 23.87 11.97 41.74
C LYS A 597 22.56 12.03 40.94
N GLY A 598 21.94 13.20 40.81
CA GLY A 598 20.76 13.42 39.96
C GLY A 598 21.00 13.25 38.46
N LEU A 599 22.27 13.22 38.01
CA LEU A 599 22.64 12.93 36.63
C LEU A 599 22.57 11.42 36.32
N HIS A 600 22.50 10.58 37.35
CA HIS A 600 22.43 9.13 37.18
C HIS A 600 21.18 8.72 36.39
N GLY A 601 21.37 7.86 35.37
CA GLY A 601 20.29 7.36 34.53
C GLY A 601 19.84 8.27 33.37
N LYS A 602 20.47 9.44 33.17
CA LYS A 602 20.26 10.26 31.96
C LYS A 602 20.76 9.52 30.71
N SER A 603 20.13 9.80 29.56
CA SER A 603 20.55 9.25 28.25
C SER A 603 21.95 9.73 27.88
N TYR A 604 22.74 8.91 27.18
CA TYR A 604 24.08 9.31 26.67
C TYR A 604 24.03 10.59 25.82
N THR A 605 22.89 10.88 25.19
CA THR A 605 22.69 12.07 24.37
C THR A 605 22.68 13.35 25.21
N TRP A 606 22.09 13.30 26.40
CA TRP A 606 22.01 14.42 27.34
C TRP A 606 23.42 14.87 27.79
N TYR A 607 24.34 13.92 27.97
CA TYR A 607 25.75 14.20 28.31
C TYR A 607 26.52 14.89 27.18
N LEU A 608 26.01 14.85 25.94
CA LEU A 608 26.64 15.47 24.77
C LEU A 608 25.94 16.75 24.31
N THR A 609 24.75 17.04 24.84
CA THR A 609 23.98 18.27 24.57
C THR A 609 23.87 19.12 25.82
N ASP A 610 22.92 18.79 26.68
CA ASP A 610 22.48 19.63 27.79
C ASP A 610 23.58 19.85 28.85
N LEU A 611 24.42 18.82 29.08
CA LEU A 611 25.58 18.97 29.97
C LEU A 611 26.57 20.02 29.46
N ILE A 612 26.76 20.08 28.15
CA ILE A 612 27.69 21.00 27.49
C ILE A 612 27.10 22.40 27.42
N ASP A 613 25.78 22.52 27.28
CA ASP A 613 25.10 23.82 27.33
C ASP A 613 25.24 24.49 28.71
N ASP A 614 25.32 23.70 29.79
CA ASP A 614 25.54 24.17 31.17
C ASP A 614 27.01 24.02 31.65
N GLU A 615 28.00 23.94 30.74
CA GLU A 615 29.40 23.61 31.07
C GLU A 615 30.03 24.53 32.13
N ASP A 616 29.80 25.84 32.01
CA ASP A 616 30.35 26.87 32.91
C ASP A 616 29.95 26.65 34.36
N ARG A 617 28.70 26.22 34.60
CA ARG A 617 28.18 25.97 35.95
C ARG A 617 28.90 24.81 36.62
N TRP A 618 29.12 23.73 35.86
CA TRP A 618 29.82 22.55 36.38
C TRP A 618 31.30 22.86 36.63
N LEU A 619 31.96 23.57 35.71
CA LEU A 619 33.35 24.00 35.88
C LEU A 619 33.53 24.97 37.06
N ASP A 620 32.54 25.84 37.32
CA ASP A 620 32.55 26.72 38.49
C ASP A 620 32.47 25.93 39.81
N TYR A 621 31.54 24.97 39.90
CA TYR A 621 31.47 24.06 41.05
C TYR A 621 32.78 23.31 41.29
N ARG A 622 33.40 22.82 40.21
CA ARG A 622 34.70 22.15 40.26
C ARG A 622 35.79 23.05 40.83
N THR A 623 35.93 24.25 40.27
CA THR A 623 37.06 25.15 40.54
C THR A 623 36.91 25.91 41.85
N ASN A 624 35.71 26.41 42.16
CA ASN A 624 35.50 27.34 43.28
C ASN A 624 35.11 26.68 44.60
N THR A 625 34.68 25.42 44.56
CA THR A 625 34.24 24.68 45.75
C THR A 625 34.97 23.36 45.89
N ILE A 626 34.83 22.44 44.93
CA ILE A 626 35.32 21.07 45.10
C ILE A 626 36.85 21.01 45.20
N ASP A 627 37.57 21.57 44.23
CA ASP A 627 39.03 21.48 44.19
C ASP A 627 39.69 22.22 45.36
N LYS A 628 39.13 23.34 45.81
CA LYS A 628 39.66 24.08 46.97
C LYS A 628 39.53 23.27 48.26
N ILE A 629 38.38 22.62 48.47
CA ILE A 629 38.14 21.77 49.64
C ILE A 629 39.04 20.52 49.61
N ILE A 630 39.09 19.81 48.47
CA ILE A 630 39.93 18.60 48.34
C ILE A 630 41.41 18.94 48.48
N LYS A 631 41.89 20.02 47.85
CA LYS A 631 43.28 20.47 47.99
C LYS A 631 43.60 20.84 49.44
N PHE A 632 42.69 21.51 50.13
CA PHE A 632 42.88 21.87 51.54
C PHE A 632 43.05 20.62 52.41
N ILE A 633 42.13 19.66 52.32
CA ILE A 633 42.14 18.41 53.11
C ILE A 633 43.45 17.63 52.90
N ASN A 634 43.92 17.56 51.65
CA ASN A 634 45.12 16.81 51.27
C ASN A 634 46.43 17.59 51.44
N SER A 635 46.37 18.86 51.86
CA SER A 635 47.56 19.72 52.02
C SER A 635 48.09 19.77 53.47
N GLU A 636 49.22 20.44 53.66
CA GLU A 636 49.74 20.77 55.00
C GLU A 636 48.70 21.54 55.84
N GLN A 637 47.86 22.36 55.21
CA GLN A 637 46.80 23.11 55.92
C GLN A 637 45.75 22.19 56.55
N GLY A 638 45.32 21.14 55.85
CA GLY A 638 44.41 20.12 56.40
C GLY A 638 45.04 19.33 57.55
N THR A 639 46.36 19.13 57.49
CA THR A 639 47.12 18.49 58.58
C THR A 639 47.15 19.38 59.82
N ILE A 640 47.50 20.67 59.66
CA ILE A 640 47.48 21.67 60.75
C ILE A 640 46.09 21.78 61.38
N TYR A 641 45.04 21.80 60.55
CA TYR A 641 43.65 21.85 61.02
C TYR A 641 43.32 20.63 61.89
N ARG A 642 43.68 19.42 61.43
CA ARG A 642 43.45 18.18 62.17
C ARG A 642 44.21 18.17 63.49
N ASP A 643 45.47 18.59 63.49
CA ASP A 643 46.32 18.64 64.67
C ASP A 643 45.80 19.64 65.69
N ALA A 644 45.41 20.84 65.25
CA ALA A 644 44.85 21.86 66.11
C ALA A 644 43.51 21.42 66.73
N LYS A 645 42.60 20.85 65.94
CA LYS A 645 41.32 20.33 66.45
C LYS A 645 41.52 19.18 67.44
N THR A 646 42.43 18.25 67.15
CA THR A 646 42.77 17.13 68.04
C THR A 646 43.38 17.64 69.35
N TYR A 647 44.32 18.59 69.28
CA TYR A 647 44.95 19.18 70.45
C TYR A 647 43.95 19.96 71.32
N LEU A 648 43.05 20.72 70.70
CA LEU A 648 41.97 21.40 71.41
C LEU A 648 41.04 20.43 72.14
N MET A 649 40.72 19.29 71.53
CA MET A 649 39.91 18.26 72.20
C MET A 649 40.67 17.60 73.36
N GLN A 650 41.95 17.28 73.19
CA GLN A 650 42.77 16.63 74.23
C GLN A 650 42.99 17.54 75.46
N GLN A 651 43.17 18.84 75.24
CA GLN A 651 43.49 19.81 76.29
C GLN A 651 42.26 20.55 76.82
N ALA A 652 41.04 20.12 76.46
CA ALA A 652 39.79 20.77 76.83
C ALA A 652 39.65 21.06 78.34
N ASN A 653 40.14 20.14 79.17
CA ASN A 653 40.07 20.27 80.63
C ASN A 653 41.05 21.29 81.21
N ASN A 654 42.07 21.69 80.45
CA ASN A 654 43.15 22.58 80.91
C ASN A 654 42.87 24.06 80.62
N PHE A 655 42.06 24.37 79.60
CA PHE A 655 41.82 25.75 79.17
C PHE A 655 41.21 26.63 80.26
N SER A 656 40.36 26.05 81.11
CA SER A 656 39.75 26.78 82.22
C SER A 656 40.76 27.39 83.21
N TYR A 657 41.98 26.85 83.23
CA TYR A 657 43.04 27.19 84.18
C TYR A 657 44.15 28.05 83.57
N LEU A 658 44.04 28.41 82.29
CA LEU A 658 45.00 29.29 81.65
C LEU A 658 44.77 30.76 82.05
N PRO A 659 45.84 31.55 82.22
CA PRO A 659 45.74 32.98 82.53
C PRO A 659 45.24 33.82 81.35
N ASP A 660 45.45 33.35 80.11
CA ASP A 660 44.97 33.97 78.87
C ASP A 660 44.34 32.87 77.98
N ARG A 661 43.12 33.11 77.49
CA ARG A 661 42.37 32.20 76.61
C ARG A 661 42.21 32.74 75.19
N SER A 662 42.78 33.92 74.90
CA SER A 662 42.61 34.60 73.61
C SER A 662 43.07 33.72 72.43
N ASP A 663 44.20 33.02 72.57
CA ASP A 663 44.71 32.12 71.52
C ASP A 663 43.82 30.88 71.33
N GLU A 664 43.24 30.31 72.40
CA GLU A 664 42.30 29.20 72.31
C GLU A 664 41.01 29.62 71.56
N GLU A 665 40.42 30.75 71.96
CA GLU A 665 39.18 31.27 71.39
C GLU A 665 39.35 31.59 69.90
N ILE A 666 40.47 32.22 69.52
CA ILE A 666 40.77 32.57 68.12
C ILE A 666 41.04 31.30 67.29
N ILE A 667 41.75 30.30 67.83
CA ILE A 667 41.92 29.03 67.11
C ILE A 667 40.57 28.33 66.91
N ARG A 668 39.69 28.32 67.91
CA ARG A 668 38.33 27.76 67.78
C ARG A 668 37.49 28.50 66.75
N GLU A 669 37.53 29.83 66.73
CA GLU A 669 36.83 30.64 65.75
C GLU A 669 37.32 30.32 64.33
N GLN A 670 38.63 30.26 64.12
CA GLN A 670 39.24 30.00 62.81
C GLN A 670 39.02 28.57 62.31
N ILE A 671 38.98 27.57 63.21
CA ILE A 671 38.69 26.17 62.85
C ILE A 671 37.19 25.96 62.58
N ASN A 672 36.31 26.68 63.28
CA ASN A 672 34.87 26.58 63.08
C ASN A 672 34.36 27.44 61.90
N ASP A 673 35.20 28.30 61.31
CA ASP A 673 34.87 29.03 60.08
C ASP A 673 34.64 28.06 58.92
N GLN A 674 33.43 28.06 58.37
CA GLN A 674 33.05 27.21 57.24
C GLN A 674 33.82 27.55 55.97
N GLU A 675 34.44 28.73 55.89
CA GLU A 675 35.21 29.22 54.74
C GLU A 675 36.73 29.19 55.01
N CYS A 676 37.18 28.48 56.05
CA CYS A 676 38.60 28.41 56.41
C CYS A 676 39.49 27.85 55.29
N PHE A 677 38.94 27.03 54.38
CA PHE A 677 39.65 26.49 53.22
C PHE A 677 39.94 27.54 52.13
N ARG A 678 39.26 28.70 52.14
CA ARG A 678 39.50 29.81 51.20
C ARG A 678 40.50 30.84 51.75
N LYS A 679 40.71 30.87 53.06
CA LYS A 679 41.56 31.87 53.74
C LYS A 679 42.87 31.20 54.18
N ASN A 680 44.02 31.86 54.00
CA ASN A 680 45.32 31.32 54.44
C ASN A 680 45.54 31.45 55.97
N GLN A 681 44.54 31.06 56.76
CA GLN A 681 44.51 31.24 58.22
C GLN A 681 45.26 30.12 58.95
N MET A 682 45.46 28.94 58.34
CA MET A 682 46.09 27.80 59.01
C MET A 682 47.55 28.05 59.41
N LEU A 683 48.26 28.94 58.71
CA LEU A 683 49.62 29.34 59.10
C LEU A 683 49.62 30.15 60.41
N GLN A 684 48.59 30.97 60.62
CA GLN A 684 48.39 31.68 61.88
C GLN A 684 47.94 30.72 62.99
N VAL A 685 47.05 29.77 62.68
CA VAL A 685 46.65 28.70 63.61
C VAL A 685 47.86 27.91 64.09
N LYS A 686 48.78 27.52 63.19
CA LYS A 686 50.03 26.81 63.56
C LYS A 686 50.86 27.60 64.55
N GLY A 687 51.09 28.89 64.28
CA GLY A 687 51.86 29.76 65.18
C GLY A 687 51.21 29.92 66.56
N ARG A 688 49.89 30.17 66.60
CA ARG A 688 49.14 30.30 67.86
C ARG A 688 49.03 28.99 68.62
N LEU A 689 48.92 27.85 67.92
CA LEU A 689 48.88 26.53 68.54
C LEU A 689 50.19 26.23 69.28
N GLU A 690 51.34 26.61 68.73
CA GLU A 690 52.64 26.48 69.41
C GLU A 690 52.75 27.38 70.65
N VAL A 691 52.20 28.59 70.59
CA VAL A 691 52.10 29.49 71.77
C VAL A 691 51.21 28.87 72.84
N LEU A 692 50.03 28.37 72.45
CA LEU A 692 49.07 27.71 73.35
C LEU A 692 49.67 26.46 73.99
N LYS A 693 50.39 25.63 73.22
CA LYS A 693 51.14 24.48 73.74
C LYS A 693 52.13 24.90 74.83
N LYS A 694 52.88 25.96 74.59
CA LYS A 694 53.85 26.50 75.54
C LYS A 694 53.18 27.07 76.81
N GLN A 695 52.04 27.75 76.67
CA GLN A 695 51.26 28.29 77.79
C GLN A 695 50.70 27.18 78.69
N ILE A 696 50.16 26.11 78.08
CA ILE A 696 49.66 24.93 78.82
C ILE A 696 50.81 24.23 79.52
N GLN A 697 51.93 24.00 78.83
CA GLN A 697 53.11 23.38 79.45
C GLN A 697 53.62 24.21 80.63
N THR A 698 53.73 25.53 80.46
CA THR A 698 54.17 26.43 81.55
C THR A 698 53.21 26.38 82.74
N SER A 699 51.90 26.32 82.48
CA SER A 699 50.89 26.23 83.53
C SER A 699 50.93 24.87 84.24
N LEU A 700 51.11 23.77 83.50
CA LEU A 700 51.33 22.44 84.06
C LEU A 700 52.59 22.41 84.93
N ASP A 701 53.73 22.91 84.43
CA ASP A 701 54.99 22.96 85.18
C ASP A 701 54.87 23.80 86.45
N ASN A 702 54.13 24.91 86.41
CA ASN A 702 53.88 25.75 87.58
C ASN A 702 53.02 25.04 88.63
N GLU A 703 51.98 24.31 88.22
CA GLU A 703 51.13 23.55 89.14
C GLU A 703 51.86 22.32 89.70
N LYS A 704 52.69 21.64 88.90
CA LYS A 704 53.59 20.59 89.37
C LYS A 704 54.59 21.12 90.40
N LYS A 705 55.22 22.27 90.14
CA LYS A 705 56.11 22.94 91.12
C LYS A 705 55.39 23.33 92.40
N LYS A 706 54.13 23.79 92.34
CA LYS A 706 53.33 24.06 93.55
C LYS A 706 53.10 22.77 94.34
N PHE A 707 52.81 21.67 93.66
CA PHE A 707 52.64 20.36 94.28
C PHE A 707 53.93 19.84 94.92
N GLU A 708 55.07 19.94 94.21
CA GLU A 708 56.39 19.58 94.73
C GLU A 708 56.78 20.44 95.94
N ASN A 709 56.54 21.75 95.89
CA ASN A 709 56.78 22.64 97.02
C ASN A 709 55.89 22.31 98.22
N ALA A 710 54.63 21.95 97.99
CA ALA A 710 53.72 21.52 99.06
C ALA A 710 54.17 20.20 99.68
N ILE A 711 54.57 19.21 98.88
CA ILE A 711 55.20 17.97 99.37
C ILE A 711 56.46 18.28 100.18
N GLY A 712 57.33 19.17 99.68
CA GLY A 712 58.55 19.56 100.38
C GLY A 712 58.27 20.21 101.75
N THR A 713 57.28 21.10 101.80
CA THR A 713 56.85 21.78 103.03
C THR A 713 56.26 20.77 104.02
N ILE A 714 55.36 19.89 103.54
CA ILE A 714 54.76 18.83 104.35
C ILE A 714 55.83 17.86 104.88
N ARG A 715 56.83 17.50 104.06
CA ARG A 715 57.94 16.63 104.46
C ARG A 715 58.79 17.29 105.56
N GLN A 716 58.94 18.61 105.53
CA GLN A 716 59.58 19.36 106.63
C GLN A 716 58.70 19.41 107.89
N GLU A 717 57.39 19.65 107.77
CA GLU A 717 56.47 19.62 108.92
C GLU A 717 56.50 18.27 109.63
N ILE A 718 56.44 17.16 108.89
CA ILE A 718 56.44 15.81 109.49
C ILE A 718 57.77 15.53 110.21
N LYS A 719 58.90 15.99 109.67
CA LYS A 719 60.22 15.88 110.33
C LYS A 719 60.31 16.69 111.63
N SER A 720 59.46 17.70 111.82
CA SER A 720 59.47 18.56 113.01
C SER A 720 58.56 18.06 114.16
N ILE A 721 57.86 16.94 113.98
CA ILE A 721 57.01 16.33 115.01
C ILE A 721 57.89 15.72 116.11
N GLU A 722 57.53 15.94 117.38
CA GLU A 722 58.23 15.32 118.54
C GLU A 722 58.23 13.78 118.41
N ASN A 723 59.39 13.16 118.61
CA ASN A 723 59.69 11.72 118.44
C ASN A 723 59.88 11.20 116.99
N TYR A 724 60.06 12.08 115.99
CA TYR A 724 60.39 11.64 114.63
C TYR A 724 61.71 10.83 114.56
N ASP A 725 62.73 11.22 115.33
CA ASP A 725 64.03 10.51 115.36
C ASP A 725 63.98 9.16 116.11
N GLN A 726 62.82 8.76 116.65
CA GLN A 726 62.59 7.48 117.33
C GLN A 726 61.67 6.54 116.55
N LEU A 727 61.34 6.87 115.29
CA LEU A 727 60.52 6.04 114.42
C LEU A 727 61.24 4.74 114.02
N ASP A 728 60.51 3.62 114.04
CA ASP A 728 60.97 2.32 113.54
C ASP A 728 61.14 2.34 112.00
N ASP A 729 62.03 1.49 111.47
CA ASP A 729 62.42 1.47 110.05
C ASP A 729 61.20 1.26 109.12
N ASP A 730 60.19 0.49 109.57
CA ASP A 730 58.94 0.26 108.85
C ASP A 730 58.10 1.55 108.67
N LYS A 731 58.06 2.41 109.70
CA LYS A 731 57.30 3.68 109.63
C LYS A 731 58.03 4.72 108.78
N ALA A 732 59.37 4.76 108.86
CA ALA A 732 60.17 5.62 107.99
C ALA A 732 60.02 5.23 106.50
N SER A 733 59.96 3.93 106.20
CA SER A 733 59.71 3.41 104.85
C SER A 733 58.31 3.76 104.33
N LEU A 734 57.28 3.70 105.19
CA LEU A 734 55.90 4.08 104.84
C LEU A 734 55.79 5.54 104.40
N ILE A 735 56.42 6.47 105.14
CA ILE A 735 56.42 7.90 104.82
C ILE A 735 57.11 8.18 103.48
N ASN A 736 58.27 7.56 103.25
CA ASN A 736 59.00 7.73 101.98
C ASN A 736 58.25 7.14 100.79
N THR A 737 57.60 5.98 100.99
CA THR A 737 56.79 5.33 99.95
C THR A 737 55.54 6.17 99.62
N PHE A 738 54.90 6.76 100.63
CA PHE A 738 53.75 7.65 100.44
C PHE A 738 54.12 8.86 99.57
N PHE A 739 55.17 9.62 99.94
CA PHE A 739 55.59 10.77 99.13
C PHE A 739 56.09 10.36 97.75
N GLY A 740 56.88 9.28 97.64
CA GLY A 740 57.36 8.79 96.35
C GLY A 740 56.23 8.34 95.41
N SER A 741 55.13 7.80 95.95
CA SER A 741 53.94 7.44 95.16
C SER A 741 53.19 8.67 94.63
N LYS A 742 53.08 9.72 95.44
CA LYS A 742 52.43 10.99 95.06
C LYS A 742 53.26 11.78 94.05
N GLU A 743 54.58 11.86 94.24
CA GLU A 743 55.51 12.47 93.29
C GLU A 743 55.43 11.77 91.91
N LYS A 744 55.44 10.43 91.88
CA LYS A 744 55.31 9.65 90.62
C LYS A 744 53.98 9.82 89.91
N THR A 745 52.89 10.03 90.65
CA THR A 745 51.55 10.19 90.06
C THR A 745 51.44 11.53 89.33
N ILE A 746 52.06 12.58 89.87
CA ILE A 746 52.03 13.92 89.27
C ILE A 746 53.06 14.08 88.15
N GLU A 747 54.18 13.36 88.18
CA GLU A 747 55.25 13.45 87.18
C GLU A 747 54.70 13.31 85.74
N ASN A 748 53.80 12.37 85.51
CA ASN A 748 53.19 12.11 84.19
C ASN A 748 51.78 12.70 84.00
N GLU A 749 51.23 13.39 84.99
CA GLU A 749 49.88 13.96 84.88
C GLU A 749 49.89 15.16 83.91
N LEU A 750 48.92 15.18 83.00
CA LEU A 750 48.78 16.19 81.95
C LEU A 750 47.54 17.07 82.15
N SER A 751 46.75 16.79 83.19
CA SER A 751 45.53 17.53 83.51
C SER A 751 45.74 18.46 84.71
N ILE A 752 45.74 19.77 84.46
CA ILE A 752 45.80 20.82 85.49
C ILE A 752 44.75 20.63 86.60
N PRO A 753 43.45 20.35 86.31
CA PRO A 753 42.46 20.13 87.36
C PRO A 753 42.79 18.91 88.24
N VAL A 754 43.34 17.84 87.66
CA VAL A 754 43.72 16.63 88.43
C VAL A 754 44.89 16.94 89.35
N ILE A 755 45.90 17.69 88.89
CA ILE A 755 47.04 18.11 89.72
C ILE A 755 46.56 18.98 90.89
N ARG A 756 45.63 19.91 90.64
CA ARG A 756 45.05 20.76 91.70
C ARG A 756 44.20 19.99 92.70
N GLU A 757 43.42 19.03 92.23
CA GLU A 757 42.61 18.19 93.12
C GLU A 757 43.48 17.28 93.97
N GLN A 758 44.52 16.68 93.39
CA GLN A 758 45.50 15.91 94.16
C GLN A 758 46.25 16.78 95.17
N LEU A 759 46.58 18.04 94.83
CA LEU A 759 47.17 18.98 95.77
C LEU A 759 46.25 19.25 96.95
N ARG A 760 44.96 19.47 96.68
CA ARG A 760 43.95 19.67 97.72
C ARG A 760 43.78 18.43 98.58
N GLN A 761 43.66 17.26 97.96
CA GLN A 761 43.55 15.99 98.67
C GLN A 761 44.78 15.73 99.56
N LEU A 762 45.97 16.05 99.06
CA LEU A 762 47.23 15.93 99.81
C LEU A 762 47.21 16.80 101.08
N ILE A 763 46.78 18.06 100.96
CA ILE A 763 46.79 19.04 102.06
C ILE A 763 45.66 18.78 103.05
N ASP A 764 44.43 18.58 102.56
CA ASP A 764 43.23 18.57 103.39
C ASP A 764 42.95 17.20 104.03
N TYR A 765 43.37 16.10 103.39
CA TYR A 765 43.02 14.74 103.80
C TYR A 765 44.24 13.88 104.07
N ASP A 766 45.11 13.69 103.08
CA ASP A 766 46.17 12.69 103.18
C ASP A 766 47.22 13.08 104.23
N LEU A 767 47.48 14.37 104.42
CA LEU A 767 48.35 14.88 105.50
C LEU A 767 47.81 14.54 106.90
N VAL A 768 46.50 14.69 107.10
CA VAL A 768 45.84 14.42 108.38
C VAL A 768 45.88 12.92 108.68
N GLU A 769 45.60 12.10 107.68
CA GLU A 769 45.67 10.64 107.83
C GLU A 769 47.10 10.16 108.09
N LEU A 770 48.09 10.73 107.39
CA LEU A 770 49.50 10.39 107.59
C LEU A 770 50.02 10.82 108.97
N LYS A 771 49.56 11.95 109.52
CA LYS A 771 49.88 12.39 110.90
C LYS A 771 49.23 11.50 111.97
N ASN A 772 48.10 10.86 111.67
CA ASN A 772 47.38 9.98 112.61
C ASN A 772 47.92 8.54 112.66
N ARG A 773 48.70 8.09 111.67
CA ARG A 773 49.33 6.76 111.58
C ARG A 773 50.77 6.80 112.13
#